data_AF-A0A813WMZ9-F1
#
_entry.id   AF-A0A813WMZ9-F1
#
_cell.length_a   1.000
_cell.length_b   1.000
_cell.length_c   1.000
_cell.angle_alpha   90.00
_cell.angle_beta   90.00
_cell.angle_gamma   90.00
#
_symmetry.space_group_name_H-M   'P 1'
#
loop_
_entity.id
_entity.type
_entity.pdbx_description
1 polymer ?
#
loop_
_entity_poly.entity_id
_entity_poly.type
_entity_poly.pdbx_seq_one_letter_code
_entity_poly.pdbx_strand_id
1 'polypeptide(L)'
;MDAELQFNIEVSTKGLDLFNLVCQTIGLREHWYFALKYLDTSNEWAWLNLNKTILSQPVQIQHHQQQQQAMLSSEQIQQSQPSLSTVSHNDRSILTTSPLVKLPAYTDSLGSTNVFNSKSPQQQTSTMSKNKTSTPISASSPSFSSTQHVLRSSPLLPCQSNSTLSLPSSVLNITANTKSTVVKGTLELYFVIKYYTEDITNELIQDITRHLFYLQVKQDILNMDIYTPPDTAAHLASLSLQAKFGDYESVSINSCHENRPSTSESNDVSIVLEEEALLPPTCFQKIELSKHDWFERIILLWKNHQGLTREESECQYLKHAQDLDMFGLSFFEISKIQNKKESDLLLGIDSLGIRFYKKNKLRPNVFFPWSDIKYVTANDKKVILNMAGDKHSNFAFFSNKSSVSKEILELANGNRELYMRRRREQPIEIQQMKYFEQQQQKEKLKTYTRERELRLTAEKQRQEIERQFIDYQKQTKQTQDTLQRYQEAAELLARRAQISDKEARLQAEKALEIESELERCKYEITRYFPYRRAEYHLLSTTVDRGRKEAEELKHEVNKWRIAEQAAREKLIQVTQLSQTMATSQASQSVQHTTIANQNNFRPQQTTSPPPQYRSSWDQTVPKSTDSSQADEHAYLIDKQNKHQLIQQQLLDLKNIIQQRKIEDKQSPLDKAYEENLAYGDNKYSTIQKARSGTASKRMAMLQDL
;
A
#
# COMPACT_ATOMS: atom_id res chain seq x y z
N MET A 1 -12.98 15.96 4.00
CA MET A 1 -12.34 14.88 4.79
C MET A 1 -11.15 14.33 4.01
N ASP A 2 -11.39 14.02 2.74
CA ASP A 2 -10.45 13.61 1.69
C ASP A 2 -10.06 14.77 0.74
N ALA A 3 -10.99 15.67 0.43
CA ALA A 3 -10.78 16.79 -0.51
C ALA A 3 -11.20 18.16 0.06
N GLU A 4 -10.62 19.21 -0.52
CA GLU A 4 -11.07 20.61 -0.42
C GLU A 4 -11.72 21.03 -1.75
N LEU A 5 -12.83 21.77 -1.70
CA LEU A 5 -13.58 22.21 -2.88
C LEU A 5 -13.85 23.71 -2.80
N GLN A 6 -13.45 24.46 -3.82
CA GLN A 6 -13.63 25.91 -3.90
C GLN A 6 -14.68 26.27 -4.95
N PHE A 7 -15.69 27.04 -4.55
CA PHE A 7 -16.80 27.45 -5.41
C PHE A 7 -17.03 28.97 -5.31
N ASN A 8 -17.29 29.61 -6.44
CA ASN A 8 -17.88 30.95 -6.46
C ASN A 8 -19.41 30.81 -6.33
N ILE A 9 -20.00 31.47 -5.33
CA ILE A 9 -21.45 31.46 -5.09
C ILE A 9 -22.04 32.87 -5.26
N GLU A 10 -23.34 32.94 -5.56
CA GLU A 10 -24.06 34.21 -5.60
C GLU A 10 -24.60 34.59 -4.22
N VAL A 11 -24.89 35.89 -4.03
CA VAL A 11 -25.61 36.39 -2.84
C VAL A 11 -26.99 35.72 -2.68
N SER A 12 -27.58 35.30 -3.80
CA SER A 12 -28.84 34.56 -3.94
C SER A 12 -28.78 33.08 -3.52
N THR A 13 -27.60 32.46 -3.45
CA THR A 13 -27.44 31.02 -3.33
C THR A 13 -27.94 30.49 -1.97
N LYS A 14 -28.79 29.46 -1.99
CA LYS A 14 -29.28 28.77 -0.79
C LYS A 14 -28.33 27.68 -0.34
N GLY A 15 -28.43 27.31 0.94
CA GLY A 15 -27.67 26.19 1.48
C GLY A 15 -27.94 24.88 0.72
N LEU A 16 -29.18 24.65 0.24
CA LEU A 16 -29.54 23.51 -0.60
C LEU A 16 -28.79 23.50 -1.94
N ASP A 17 -28.66 24.67 -2.58
CA ASP A 17 -28.05 24.77 -3.91
C ASP A 17 -26.55 24.42 -3.85
N LEU A 18 -25.84 24.95 -2.84
CA LEU A 18 -24.45 24.62 -2.57
C LEU A 18 -24.28 23.16 -2.11
N PHE A 19 -25.16 22.66 -1.25
CA PHE A 19 -25.12 21.26 -0.80
C PHE A 19 -25.27 20.28 -1.98
N ASN A 20 -26.20 20.56 -2.90
CA ASN A 20 -26.38 19.79 -4.13
C ASN A 20 -25.15 19.88 -5.05
N LEU A 21 -24.56 21.07 -5.20
CA LEU A 21 -23.33 21.27 -5.98
C LEU A 21 -22.16 20.46 -5.42
N VAL A 22 -21.97 20.43 -4.08
CA VAL A 22 -20.96 19.59 -3.43
C VAL A 22 -21.22 18.11 -3.74
N CYS A 23 -22.44 17.61 -3.48
CA CYS A 23 -22.79 16.20 -3.71
C CYS A 23 -22.60 15.76 -5.16
N GLN A 24 -23.00 16.60 -6.13
CA GLN A 24 -22.78 16.36 -7.56
C GLN A 24 -21.29 16.32 -7.92
N THR A 25 -20.49 17.23 -7.36
CA THR A 25 -19.04 17.31 -7.61
C THR A 25 -18.30 16.04 -7.19
N ILE A 26 -18.71 15.42 -6.08
CA ILE A 26 -18.10 14.18 -5.56
C ILE A 26 -18.84 12.89 -5.98
N GLY A 27 -19.88 12.99 -6.82
CA GLY A 27 -20.67 11.84 -7.29
C GLY A 27 -21.57 11.17 -6.24
N LEU A 28 -21.79 11.82 -5.10
CA LEU A 28 -22.58 11.30 -3.98
C LEU A 28 -24.09 11.44 -4.23
N ARG A 29 -24.81 10.33 -4.11
CA ARG A 29 -26.28 10.23 -4.21
C ARG A 29 -26.94 9.93 -2.86
N GLU A 30 -26.23 9.29 -1.94
CA GLU A 30 -26.68 9.01 -0.57
C GLU A 30 -26.60 10.26 0.36
N HIS A 31 -26.99 11.41 -0.18
CA HIS A 31 -26.81 12.72 0.44
C HIS A 31 -27.55 12.87 1.78
N TRP A 32 -28.53 12.02 2.09
CA TRP A 32 -29.37 12.10 3.29
C TRP A 32 -28.63 11.79 4.62
N TYR A 33 -27.40 11.27 4.58
CA TYR A 33 -26.57 11.12 5.78
C TYR A 33 -25.78 12.40 6.13
N PHE A 34 -25.60 13.32 5.18
CA PHE A 34 -24.63 14.42 5.26
C PHE A 34 -25.28 15.79 5.46
N ALA A 35 -24.49 16.74 5.95
CA ALA A 35 -24.84 18.15 6.00
C ALA A 35 -23.59 19.02 5.90
N LEU A 36 -23.78 20.30 5.56
CA LEU A 36 -22.74 21.33 5.70
C LEU A 36 -22.78 21.93 7.10
N LYS A 37 -21.61 22.05 7.73
CA LYS A 37 -21.39 22.62 9.06
C LYS A 37 -20.42 23.80 8.94
N TYR A 38 -20.61 24.85 9.73
CA TYR A 38 -19.77 26.05 9.71
C TYR A 38 -19.52 26.58 11.13
N LEU A 39 -18.52 27.43 11.28
CA LEU A 39 -18.28 28.20 12.50
C LEU A 39 -19.04 29.54 12.40
N ASP A 40 -19.90 29.82 13.39
CA ASP A 40 -20.73 31.02 13.38
C ASP A 40 -19.96 32.28 13.84
N THR A 41 -20.56 33.46 13.71
CA THR A 41 -19.99 34.73 14.18
C THR A 41 -19.76 34.81 15.70
N SER A 42 -20.15 33.80 16.46
CA SER A 42 -19.94 33.65 17.91
C SER A 42 -18.82 32.64 18.22
N ASN A 43 -18.14 32.10 17.19
CA ASN A 43 -17.22 30.97 17.25
C ASN A 43 -17.86 29.66 17.76
N GLU A 44 -19.17 29.46 17.56
CA GLU A 44 -19.83 28.18 17.85
C GLU A 44 -20.23 27.43 16.57
N TRP A 45 -20.18 26.10 16.64
CA TRP A 45 -20.48 25.24 15.50
C TRP A 45 -21.97 25.20 15.17
N ALA A 46 -22.32 25.46 13.91
CA ALA A 46 -23.70 25.49 13.43
C ALA A 46 -23.89 24.65 12.15
N TRP A 47 -25.10 24.13 11.97
CA TRP A 47 -25.52 23.44 10.75
C TRP A 47 -26.07 24.43 9.73
N LEU A 48 -25.70 24.29 8.46
CA LEU A 48 -26.22 25.14 7.38
C LEU A 48 -27.69 24.81 7.11
N ASN A 49 -28.56 25.81 7.30
CA ASN A 49 -29.98 25.67 6.98
C ASN A 49 -30.18 25.73 5.46
N LEU A 50 -30.49 24.57 4.88
CA LEU A 50 -30.58 24.40 3.42
C LEU A 50 -31.66 25.29 2.77
N ASN A 51 -32.71 25.66 3.51
CA ASN A 51 -33.83 26.47 3.02
C ASN A 51 -33.55 27.98 2.99
N LYS A 52 -32.42 28.44 3.56
CA LYS A 52 -32.02 29.85 3.64
C LYS A 52 -30.88 30.17 2.67
N THR A 53 -30.76 31.43 2.25
CA THR A 53 -29.56 31.93 1.56
C THR A 53 -28.36 31.88 2.52
N ILE A 54 -27.18 31.57 1.99
CA ILE A 54 -25.97 31.33 2.82
C ILE A 54 -25.61 32.60 3.61
N LEU A 55 -25.59 33.75 2.95
CA LEU A 55 -25.28 35.06 3.56
C LEU A 55 -26.41 35.62 4.46
N SER A 56 -27.55 34.93 4.62
CA SER A 56 -28.58 35.30 5.62
C SER A 56 -28.40 34.55 6.96
N GLN A 57 -27.38 33.71 7.05
CA GLN A 57 -27.02 32.93 8.23
C GLN A 57 -25.73 33.52 8.83
N PRO A 58 -25.48 33.36 10.14
CA PRO A 58 -24.33 33.98 10.83
C PRO A 58 -23.00 33.25 10.51
N VAL A 59 -22.72 32.97 9.23
CA VAL A 59 -21.50 32.30 8.78
C VAL A 59 -20.31 33.27 8.87
N GLN A 60 -19.19 32.83 9.44
CA GLN A 60 -17.97 33.63 9.47
C GLN A 60 -17.42 33.85 8.04
N ILE A 61 -17.15 35.10 7.68
CA ILE A 61 -16.52 35.49 6.41
C ILE A 61 -15.09 35.93 6.69
N GLN A 62 -14.13 35.27 6.05
CA GLN A 62 -12.72 35.67 6.12
C GLN A 62 -12.41 36.75 5.08
N HIS A 63 -11.99 37.94 5.52
CA HIS A 63 -11.57 39.03 4.65
C HIS A 63 -10.04 39.10 4.54
N HIS A 64 -9.51 38.63 3.40
CA HIS A 64 -8.06 38.50 3.12
C HIS A 64 -7.22 39.80 3.20
N GLN A 65 -7.82 40.98 3.42
CA GLN A 65 -7.09 42.26 3.35
C GLN A 65 -6.30 42.66 4.62
N GLN A 66 -6.55 42.05 5.79
CA GLN A 66 -5.88 42.47 7.03
C GLN A 66 -4.49 41.84 7.25
N GLN A 67 -4.22 40.63 6.77
CA GLN A 67 -2.91 39.98 6.99
C GLN A 67 -1.76 40.66 6.24
N GLN A 68 -1.99 41.19 5.04
CA GLN A 68 -0.94 41.90 4.28
C GLN A 68 -0.53 43.23 4.95
N GLN A 69 -1.46 43.94 5.61
CA GLN A 69 -1.13 45.15 6.36
C GLN A 69 -0.32 44.85 7.64
N ALA A 70 -0.50 43.68 8.26
CA ALA A 70 0.30 43.24 9.39
C ALA A 70 1.78 42.97 8.98
N MET A 71 2.01 42.29 7.85
CA MET A 71 3.37 42.07 7.34
C MET A 71 4.06 43.38 6.96
N LEU A 72 3.39 44.25 6.17
CA LEU A 72 3.96 45.53 5.72
C LEU A 72 4.29 46.50 6.88
N SER A 73 3.58 46.42 8.01
CA SER A 73 3.90 47.23 9.20
C SER A 73 5.03 46.63 10.06
N SER A 74 5.27 45.31 9.99
CA SER A 74 6.42 44.70 10.65
C SER A 74 7.76 45.01 9.96
N GLU A 75 7.81 45.01 8.62
CA GLU A 75 9.05 45.30 7.87
C GLU A 75 9.55 46.73 8.07
N GLN A 76 8.66 47.72 8.23
CA GLN A 76 9.03 49.13 8.41
C GLN A 76 9.69 49.44 9.76
N ILE A 77 9.49 48.60 10.79
CA ILE A 77 10.09 48.81 12.13
C ILE A 77 11.57 48.37 12.15
N GLN A 78 12.00 47.52 11.22
CA GLN A 78 13.30 46.86 11.27
C GLN A 78 14.42 47.56 10.49
N GLN A 79 14.14 48.67 9.81
CA GLN A 79 15.11 49.42 9.00
C GLN A 79 15.63 50.73 9.63
N SER A 80 15.30 51.02 10.90
CA SER A 80 15.66 52.30 11.53
C SER A 80 16.25 52.18 12.94
N GLN A 81 17.56 51.94 13.05
CA GLN A 81 18.50 52.52 14.03
C GLN A 81 19.96 52.16 13.59
N PRO A 82 20.94 53.08 13.66
CA PRO A 82 22.28 52.88 13.10
C PRO A 82 23.29 52.29 14.12
N SER A 83 24.38 51.73 13.59
CA SER A 83 25.52 51.21 14.36
C SER A 83 26.47 52.31 14.87
N LEU A 84 26.97 52.17 16.10
CA LEU A 84 28.27 52.75 16.52
C LEU A 84 28.97 51.85 17.54
N SER A 85 30.23 52.14 17.88
CA SER A 85 31.22 51.10 18.19
C SER A 85 32.06 51.30 19.46
N THR A 86 32.69 50.19 19.87
CA THR A 86 34.02 50.08 20.51
C THR A 86 34.29 50.62 21.93
N VAL A 87 34.68 49.68 22.79
CA VAL A 87 35.90 49.68 23.65
C VAL A 87 35.85 50.24 25.09
N SER A 88 36.56 49.50 25.97
CA SER A 88 37.07 49.84 27.33
C SER A 88 36.09 49.88 28.51
N HIS A 89 36.52 49.65 29.76
CA HIS A 89 37.42 48.59 30.29
C HIS A 89 37.30 48.58 31.84
N ASN A 90 37.25 47.39 32.46
CA ASN A 90 37.55 47.15 33.89
C ASN A 90 36.57 47.84 34.92
N ASP A 91 36.56 47.50 36.21
CA ASP A 91 37.41 46.56 36.97
C ASP A 91 36.63 45.85 38.11
N ARG A 92 36.99 44.57 38.40
CA ARG A 92 37.17 43.91 39.72
C ARG A 92 36.08 43.94 40.85
N SER A 93 35.99 42.97 41.77
CA SER A 93 36.72 41.67 41.98
C SER A 93 36.12 40.81 43.12
N ILE A 94 36.70 39.59 43.32
CA ILE A 94 36.64 38.69 44.50
C ILE A 94 35.39 37.78 44.57
N LEU A 95 35.43 36.49 44.96
CA LEU A 95 36.37 35.33 44.92
C LEU A 95 35.53 34.08 45.35
N THR A 96 35.86 32.79 45.11
CA THR A 96 36.98 32.10 44.39
C THR A 96 36.34 31.11 43.38
N THR A 97 36.69 29.83 43.08
CA THR A 97 37.69 28.82 43.50
C THR A 97 38.41 28.21 42.26
N SER A 98 38.98 27.00 42.35
CA SER A 98 40.06 26.48 41.50
C SER A 98 40.04 24.92 41.43
N PRO A 99 40.89 24.20 40.63
CA PRO A 99 41.15 24.38 39.18
C PRO A 99 41.59 23.09 38.38
N LEU A 100 42.04 23.27 37.10
CA LEU A 100 43.07 22.50 36.33
C LEU A 100 42.76 21.04 35.82
N VAL A 101 43.29 20.50 34.68
CA VAL A 101 43.84 21.05 33.40
C VAL A 101 44.23 19.99 32.32
N LYS A 102 44.21 20.39 31.00
CA LYS A 102 44.94 19.94 29.74
C LYS A 102 45.25 18.44 29.47
N LEU A 103 45.02 17.88 28.27
CA LEU A 103 45.79 18.02 26.98
C LEU A 103 47.33 17.84 27.13
N PRO A 104 48.04 17.11 26.23
CA PRO A 104 48.05 17.36 24.77
C PRO A 104 48.25 16.09 23.89
N ALA A 105 48.76 16.25 22.66
CA ALA A 105 49.20 15.20 21.73
C ALA A 105 50.66 15.44 21.26
N TYR A 106 51.38 14.41 20.78
CA TYR A 106 52.31 14.44 19.62
C TYR A 106 52.84 13.03 19.23
N THR A 107 53.81 12.99 18.31
CA THR A 107 54.24 11.86 17.44
C THR A 107 55.16 10.78 18.04
N ASP A 108 55.21 9.61 17.36
CA ASP A 108 56.41 8.96 16.76
C ASP A 108 56.08 7.48 16.44
N SER A 109 56.80 6.64 15.67
CA SER A 109 57.82 6.68 14.60
C SER A 109 58.46 5.26 14.58
N LEU A 110 59.20 4.87 13.53
CA LEU A 110 59.78 3.52 13.22
C LEU A 110 58.81 2.50 12.55
N GLY A 111 59.22 1.70 11.56
CA GLY A 111 60.47 1.70 10.78
C GLY A 111 60.63 0.45 9.88
N SER A 112 61.49 0.54 8.84
CA SER A 112 61.94 -0.55 7.93
C SER A 112 60.95 -1.06 6.84
N THR A 113 61.36 -1.56 5.67
CA THR A 113 62.30 -1.07 4.61
C THR A 113 62.14 -1.88 3.30
N ASN A 114 62.67 -1.36 2.18
CA ASN A 114 63.10 -2.08 0.94
C ASN A 114 62.06 -2.54 -0.12
N VAL A 115 62.42 -2.76 -1.41
CA VAL A 115 62.96 -1.89 -2.51
C VAL A 115 62.38 -2.41 -3.86
N PHE A 116 62.46 -1.59 -4.92
CA PHE A 116 62.24 -1.83 -6.38
C PHE A 116 60.81 -1.62 -6.91
N ASN A 117 60.54 -0.77 -7.92
CA ASN A 117 60.98 -0.69 -9.34
C ASN A 117 60.46 -1.86 -10.21
N SER A 118 59.97 -1.66 -11.45
CA SER A 118 59.86 -0.43 -12.25
C SER A 118 58.93 -0.55 -13.49
N LYS A 119 58.50 0.60 -14.02
CA LYS A 119 58.29 0.90 -15.47
C LYS A 119 57.19 0.18 -16.29
N SER A 120 56.29 1.00 -16.83
CA SER A 120 55.61 0.85 -18.14
C SER A 120 56.63 0.83 -19.30
N PRO A 121 56.27 0.44 -20.56
CA PRO A 121 55.54 1.38 -21.44
C PRO A 121 54.68 0.76 -22.60
N GLN A 122 53.99 1.64 -23.35
CA GLN A 122 53.89 1.79 -24.84
C GLN A 122 54.13 0.57 -25.78
N GLN A 123 53.56 0.43 -27.00
CA GLN A 123 52.69 1.27 -27.87
C GLN A 123 52.18 0.47 -29.10
N GLN A 124 51.53 1.15 -30.07
CA GLN A 124 51.53 0.85 -31.53
C GLN A 124 50.69 -0.35 -32.07
N THR A 125 50.17 -0.38 -33.31
CA THR A 125 49.58 0.65 -34.24
C THR A 125 48.95 -0.06 -35.46
N SER A 126 47.92 0.56 -36.09
CA SER A 126 47.52 0.42 -37.53
C SER A 126 47.11 -0.99 -38.03
N THR A 127 46.58 -1.25 -39.24
CA THR A 127 46.08 -0.47 -40.42
C THR A 127 44.64 -0.97 -40.77
N MET A 128 43.66 -0.19 -41.28
CA MET A 128 43.51 0.62 -42.51
C MET A 128 43.19 -0.17 -43.82
N SER A 129 41.89 -0.30 -44.20
CA SER A 129 41.31 -0.41 -45.58
C SER A 129 39.95 -1.16 -45.61
N LYS A 130 39.01 -1.00 -46.58
CA LYS A 130 38.53 0.14 -47.42
C LYS A 130 37.35 -0.35 -48.30
N ASN A 131 36.58 0.58 -48.89
CA ASN A 131 35.72 0.40 -50.11
C ASN A 131 34.43 -0.47 -50.01
N LYS A 132 33.36 -0.26 -50.81
CA LYS A 132 32.80 0.96 -51.47
C LYS A 132 31.40 0.71 -52.11
N THR A 133 30.48 1.68 -51.95
CA THR A 133 29.43 2.17 -52.91
C THR A 133 28.34 1.29 -53.58
N SER A 134 27.22 2.00 -53.86
CA SER A 134 26.32 1.98 -55.04
C SER A 134 24.97 1.21 -55.06
N THR A 135 23.92 1.99 -55.37
CA THR A 135 22.55 1.69 -55.86
C THR A 135 22.53 1.94 -57.41
N PRO A 136 21.42 2.17 -58.18
CA PRO A 136 19.95 2.20 -57.93
C PRO A 136 19.12 1.49 -59.06
N ILE A 137 18.00 2.11 -59.53
CA ILE A 137 17.04 1.74 -60.63
C ILE A 137 15.87 0.84 -60.14
N SER A 138 14.57 1.20 -60.10
CA SER A 138 13.61 1.99 -60.93
C SER A 138 13.00 1.23 -62.14
N ALA A 139 11.75 1.45 -62.60
CA ALA A 139 10.65 2.34 -62.14
C ALA A 139 9.41 1.54 -61.63
N SER A 140 8.12 1.62 -62.04
CA SER A 140 7.36 2.35 -63.10
C SER A 140 5.84 2.48 -62.74
N SER A 141 4.96 2.84 -63.69
CA SER A 141 3.48 2.88 -63.62
C SER A 141 2.90 2.71 -65.06
N PRO A 142 1.57 2.53 -65.35
CA PRO A 142 0.59 3.64 -65.24
C PRO A 142 -0.94 3.30 -65.08
N SER A 143 -1.72 4.36 -64.84
CA SER A 143 -3.15 4.67 -65.13
C SER A 143 -4.14 3.65 -65.76
N PHE A 144 -5.42 3.74 -65.34
CA PHE A 144 -6.53 4.25 -66.21
C PHE A 144 -7.73 4.79 -65.37
N SER A 145 -8.81 5.28 -66.01
CA SER A 145 -9.83 6.19 -65.43
C SER A 145 -11.30 5.80 -65.75
N SER A 146 -12.25 6.67 -65.33
CA SER A 146 -13.67 6.76 -65.78
C SER A 146 -14.67 5.76 -65.11
N THR A 147 -15.97 6.05 -64.87
CA THR A 147 -16.78 7.30 -64.95
C THR A 147 -18.06 7.22 -64.08
N GLN A 148 -18.56 8.39 -63.64
CA GLN A 148 -19.87 8.79 -63.06
C GLN A 148 -21.04 7.78 -62.85
N HIS A 149 -21.68 7.84 -61.66
CA HIS A 149 -23.11 8.17 -61.39
C HIS A 149 -23.34 8.02 -59.84
N VAL A 150 -23.87 8.94 -59.01
CA VAL A 150 -24.90 10.01 -59.06
C VAL A 150 -26.30 9.56 -58.54
N LEU A 151 -26.47 9.47 -57.20
CA LEU A 151 -27.50 10.16 -56.36
C LEU A 151 -27.88 9.46 -55.03
N ARG A 152 -27.87 10.23 -53.92
CA ARG A 152 -28.67 10.10 -52.65
C ARG A 152 -28.53 8.78 -51.82
N SER A 153 -28.62 8.76 -50.49
CA SER A 153 -28.95 9.77 -49.46
C SER A 153 -27.99 9.69 -48.25
N SER A 154 -28.07 10.63 -47.30
CA SER A 154 -27.14 10.79 -46.17
C SER A 154 -27.08 9.59 -45.19
N PRO A 155 -25.91 9.30 -44.58
CA PRO A 155 -25.71 8.16 -43.69
C PRO A 155 -25.96 8.45 -42.20
N LEU A 156 -26.23 7.38 -41.44
CA LEU A 156 -25.88 7.27 -40.02
C LEU A 156 -24.48 6.63 -39.91
N LEU A 157 -23.55 7.21 -39.15
CA LEU A 157 -22.37 6.52 -38.58
C LEU A 157 -21.78 7.34 -37.41
N PRO A 158 -21.25 6.70 -36.35
CA PRO A 158 -20.53 7.36 -35.27
C PRO A 158 -19.00 7.34 -35.49
N CYS A 159 -18.25 8.17 -34.75
CA CYS A 159 -16.80 8.02 -34.55
C CYS A 159 -16.39 8.45 -33.14
N GLN A 160 -15.27 7.89 -32.65
CA GLN A 160 -14.61 8.30 -31.40
C GLN A 160 -13.54 9.38 -31.65
N SER A 161 -13.24 10.15 -30.60
CA SER A 161 -11.98 10.82 -30.27
C SER A 161 -10.90 11.02 -31.35
N ASN A 162 -10.43 12.27 -31.53
CA ASN A 162 -9.24 12.70 -30.78
C ASN A 162 -8.95 14.21 -30.76
N SER A 163 -8.57 14.69 -29.56
CA SER A 163 -7.63 15.79 -29.26
C SER A 163 -7.87 17.26 -29.67
N THR A 164 -7.22 18.13 -28.89
CA THR A 164 -6.84 19.55 -29.13
C THR A 164 -7.87 20.69 -29.09
N LEU A 165 -7.77 21.45 -27.99
CA LEU A 165 -7.67 22.92 -27.89
C LEU A 165 -8.90 23.84 -27.95
N SER A 166 -8.75 24.94 -27.20
CA SER A 166 -9.50 26.21 -27.23
C SER A 166 -11.02 26.15 -27.06
N LEU A 167 -11.48 26.60 -25.88
CA LEU A 167 -12.79 27.23 -25.71
C LEU A 167 -12.78 28.61 -26.39
N PRO A 168 -13.66 28.89 -27.37
CA PRO A 168 -13.95 30.26 -27.78
C PRO A 168 -15.05 30.84 -26.87
N SER A 169 -14.75 31.94 -26.18
CA SER A 169 -15.77 32.72 -25.46
C SER A 169 -16.86 33.20 -26.42
N SER A 170 -18.12 32.97 -26.09
CA SER A 170 -19.27 33.57 -26.79
C SER A 170 -20.17 34.29 -25.77
N VAL A 171 -20.09 35.62 -25.77
CA VAL A 171 -20.76 36.48 -24.78
C VAL A 171 -22.23 36.67 -25.15
N LEU A 172 -23.14 36.30 -24.25
CA LEU A 172 -24.55 36.68 -24.33
C LEU A 172 -24.80 37.92 -23.46
N ASN A 173 -24.63 39.10 -24.05
CA ASN A 173 -24.84 40.38 -23.37
C ASN A 173 -26.33 40.63 -23.13
N ILE A 174 -26.77 40.51 -21.88
CA ILE A 174 -28.02 41.10 -21.39
C ILE A 174 -27.66 42.09 -20.27
N THR A 175 -27.70 43.38 -20.59
CA THR A 175 -27.38 44.46 -19.64
C THR A 175 -28.52 44.69 -18.65
N ALA A 176 -28.51 43.96 -17.53
CA ALA A 176 -29.29 44.27 -16.34
C ALA A 176 -28.42 45.06 -15.34
N ASN A 177 -28.62 46.36 -15.25
CA ASN A 177 -27.82 47.24 -14.38
C ASN A 177 -28.31 47.20 -12.93
N THR A 178 -27.81 46.24 -12.14
CA THR A 178 -27.95 46.22 -10.67
C THR A 178 -26.57 46.28 -10.01
N LYS A 179 -26.44 47.11 -8.97
CA LYS A 179 -25.19 47.29 -8.22
C LYS A 179 -24.91 46.06 -7.35
N SER A 180 -24.31 45.02 -7.93
CA SER A 180 -23.84 43.87 -7.16
C SER A 180 -22.64 44.28 -6.29
N THR A 181 -22.89 44.46 -4.99
CA THR A 181 -21.84 44.65 -3.98
C THR A 181 -21.09 43.33 -3.78
N VAL A 182 -19.99 43.15 -4.51
CA VAL A 182 -19.12 41.98 -4.39
C VAL A 182 -18.50 41.93 -2.99
N VAL A 183 -19.07 41.08 -2.12
CA VAL A 183 -18.51 40.78 -0.81
C VAL A 183 -17.24 39.95 -1.01
N LYS A 184 -16.07 40.60 -0.97
CA LYS A 184 -14.77 39.93 -1.09
C LYS A 184 -14.41 39.23 0.22
N GLY A 185 -14.73 37.95 0.33
CA GLY A 185 -14.27 37.09 1.42
C GLY A 185 -14.53 35.61 1.15
N THR A 186 -13.80 34.75 1.86
CA THR A 186 -13.96 33.29 1.81
C THR A 186 -14.89 32.81 2.93
N LEU A 187 -15.62 31.72 2.68
CA LEU A 187 -16.55 31.06 3.61
C LEU A 187 -16.06 29.62 3.81
N GLU A 188 -15.77 29.23 5.05
CA GLU A 188 -15.35 27.87 5.37
C GLU A 188 -16.54 27.01 5.80
N LEU A 189 -16.72 25.88 5.11
CA LEU A 189 -17.87 24.99 5.22
C LEU A 189 -17.40 23.54 5.16
N TYR A 190 -17.74 22.77 6.18
CA TYR A 190 -17.30 21.40 6.36
C TYR A 190 -18.44 20.45 5.96
N PHE A 191 -18.21 19.62 4.95
CA PHE A 191 -19.11 18.55 4.54
C PHE A 191 -18.88 17.31 5.42
N VAL A 192 -19.85 17.01 6.29
CA VAL A 192 -19.73 16.00 7.35
C VAL A 192 -21.02 15.21 7.52
N ILE A 193 -20.94 14.07 8.20
CA ILE A 193 -22.08 13.20 8.52
C ILE A 193 -22.89 13.83 9.66
N LYS A 194 -24.19 13.96 9.45
CA LYS A 194 -25.18 14.40 10.47
C LYS A 194 -26.07 13.25 10.94
N TYR A 195 -26.23 12.20 10.14
CA TYR A 195 -27.06 11.04 10.46
C TYR A 195 -26.34 9.73 10.14
N TYR A 196 -26.40 8.79 11.08
CA TYR A 196 -25.77 7.47 10.95
C TYR A 196 -26.79 6.39 10.52
N THR A 197 -26.28 5.25 10.08
CA THR A 197 -27.05 4.04 9.73
C THR A 197 -27.55 3.30 10.97
N GLU A 198 -28.56 2.45 10.82
CA GLU A 198 -28.87 1.36 11.76
C GLU A 198 -28.00 0.12 11.46
N ASP A 199 -27.63 -0.13 10.19
CA ASP A 199 -26.66 -1.16 9.78
C ASP A 199 -25.83 -0.66 8.58
N ILE A 200 -24.51 -0.52 8.75
CA ILE A 200 -23.61 -0.01 7.71
C ILE A 200 -23.57 -0.94 6.49
N THR A 201 -23.58 -2.25 6.72
CA THR A 201 -23.41 -3.28 5.68
C THR A 201 -24.59 -3.33 4.73
N ASN A 202 -25.80 -3.08 5.27
CA ASN A 202 -27.04 -3.15 4.51
C ASN A 202 -27.56 -1.78 4.06
N GLU A 203 -27.07 -0.66 4.61
CA GLU A 203 -27.47 0.69 4.16
C GLU A 203 -26.52 1.31 3.14
N LEU A 204 -25.20 1.38 3.38
CA LEU A 204 -24.29 2.20 2.56
C LEU A 204 -24.03 1.57 1.18
N ILE A 205 -24.44 2.25 0.11
CA ILE A 205 -24.49 1.69 -1.24
C ILE A 205 -23.22 1.98 -2.05
N GLN A 206 -22.77 3.24 -2.11
CA GLN A 206 -21.66 3.70 -2.95
C GLN A 206 -20.31 3.64 -2.21
N ASP A 207 -19.22 3.50 -2.97
CA ASP A 207 -17.85 3.55 -2.44
C ASP A 207 -17.54 4.90 -1.78
N ILE A 208 -17.90 6.03 -2.40
CA ILE A 208 -17.68 7.37 -1.84
C ILE A 208 -18.40 7.57 -0.49
N THR A 209 -19.61 7.02 -0.34
CA THR A 209 -20.35 7.06 0.93
C THR A 209 -19.61 6.28 2.01
N ARG A 210 -19.16 5.06 1.70
CA ARG A 210 -18.34 4.24 2.62
C ARG A 210 -17.05 4.96 3.00
N HIS A 211 -16.37 5.58 2.04
CA HIS A 211 -15.10 6.27 2.27
C HIS A 211 -15.23 7.45 3.24
N LEU A 212 -16.23 8.31 3.02
CA LEU A 212 -16.49 9.45 3.91
C LEU A 212 -16.94 9.01 5.32
N PHE A 213 -17.71 7.93 5.43
CA PHE A 213 -18.03 7.29 6.71
C PHE A 213 -16.77 6.77 7.42
N TYR A 214 -15.90 6.06 6.71
CA TYR A 214 -14.64 5.55 7.26
C TYR A 214 -13.74 6.68 7.77
N LEU A 215 -13.54 7.75 6.99
CA LEU A 215 -12.68 8.86 7.39
C LEU A 215 -13.19 9.60 8.62
N GLN A 216 -14.49 9.89 8.69
CA GLN A 216 -15.03 10.59 9.87
C GLN A 216 -14.98 9.69 11.12
N VAL A 217 -15.41 8.43 11.01
CA VAL A 217 -15.39 7.49 12.15
C VAL A 217 -13.95 7.24 12.62
N LYS A 218 -12.96 7.19 11.72
CA LYS A 218 -11.55 7.14 12.07
C LYS A 218 -11.12 8.37 12.89
N GLN A 219 -11.50 9.58 12.45
CA GLN A 219 -11.16 10.80 13.17
C GLN A 219 -11.83 10.86 14.56
N ASP A 220 -13.13 10.55 14.62
CA ASP A 220 -13.92 10.52 15.86
C ASP A 220 -13.33 9.51 16.87
N ILE A 221 -12.77 8.38 16.40
CA ILE A 221 -12.05 7.41 17.23
C ILE A 221 -10.69 7.93 17.72
N LEU A 222 -9.87 8.52 16.82
CA LEU A 222 -8.56 9.06 17.17
C LEU A 222 -8.65 10.24 18.17
N ASN A 223 -9.70 11.04 18.08
CA ASN A 223 -10.04 12.11 19.02
C ASN A 223 -10.52 11.61 20.39
N MET A 224 -10.90 10.33 20.52
CA MET A 224 -11.72 9.78 21.62
C MET A 224 -13.15 10.36 21.75
N ASP A 225 -13.68 10.95 20.68
CA ASP A 225 -15.12 11.30 20.58
C ASP A 225 -15.98 10.02 20.57
N ILE A 226 -15.49 8.94 19.94
CA ILE A 226 -15.99 7.57 20.08
C ILE A 226 -15.00 6.79 20.96
N TYR A 227 -15.42 6.42 22.18
CA TYR A 227 -14.62 5.56 23.04
C TYR A 227 -14.33 4.21 22.36
N THR A 228 -13.04 3.88 22.26
CA THR A 228 -12.54 2.65 21.63
C THR A 228 -11.53 1.99 22.57
N PRO A 229 -11.70 0.70 22.93
CA PRO A 229 -10.77 0.02 23.81
C PRO A 229 -9.46 -0.32 23.06
N PRO A 230 -8.29 -0.39 23.73
CA PRO A 230 -7.00 -0.29 23.05
C PRO A 230 -6.63 -1.49 22.15
N ASP A 231 -7.16 -2.68 22.45
CA ASP A 231 -7.10 -3.88 21.60
C ASP A 231 -7.87 -3.67 20.29
N THR A 232 -9.08 -3.10 20.37
CA THR A 232 -9.89 -2.78 19.18
C THR A 232 -9.30 -1.61 18.40
N ALA A 233 -8.70 -0.61 19.08
CA ALA A 233 -8.02 0.49 18.42
C ALA A 233 -6.84 0.00 17.56
N ALA A 234 -6.04 -0.97 18.05
CA ALA A 234 -4.98 -1.60 17.26
C ALA A 234 -5.50 -2.41 16.06
N HIS A 235 -6.64 -3.09 16.21
CA HIS A 235 -7.28 -3.76 15.07
C HIS A 235 -7.72 -2.76 14.00
N LEU A 236 -8.41 -1.69 14.41
CA LEU A 236 -8.84 -0.62 13.52
C LEU A 236 -7.65 0.09 12.85
N ALA A 237 -6.53 0.29 13.58
CA ALA A 237 -5.28 0.80 13.01
C ALA A 237 -4.76 -0.10 11.86
N SER A 238 -4.74 -1.42 12.05
CA SER A 238 -4.28 -2.36 11.02
C SER A 238 -5.17 -2.35 9.76
N LEU A 239 -6.49 -2.21 9.91
CA LEU A 239 -7.42 -2.04 8.79
C LEU A 239 -7.25 -0.67 8.11
N SER A 240 -6.93 0.39 8.86
CA SER A 240 -6.59 1.70 8.29
C SER A 240 -5.29 1.68 7.49
N LEU A 241 -4.31 0.83 7.85
CA LEU A 241 -3.08 0.66 7.07
C LEU A 241 -3.36 -0.08 5.76
N GLN A 242 -4.08 -1.20 5.81
CA GLN A 242 -4.52 -1.91 4.60
C GLN A 242 -5.34 -1.01 3.66
N ALA A 243 -6.21 -0.15 4.22
CA ALA A 243 -7.00 0.81 3.43
C ALA A 243 -6.15 1.90 2.76
N LYS A 244 -5.09 2.37 3.42
CA LYS A 244 -4.23 3.47 2.91
C LYS A 244 -3.11 3.00 1.99
N PHE A 245 -2.49 1.86 2.31
CA PHE A 245 -1.25 1.39 1.67
C PHE A 245 -1.37 0.04 0.96
N GLY A 246 -2.49 -0.69 1.14
CA GLY A 246 -2.66 -2.05 0.60
C GLY A 246 -1.87 -3.11 1.38
N ASP A 247 -1.50 -4.20 0.71
CA ASP A 247 -0.82 -5.35 1.33
C ASP A 247 0.57 -4.97 1.85
N TYR A 248 0.86 -5.30 3.12
CA TYR A 248 2.13 -5.04 3.82
C TYR A 248 3.38 -5.34 2.97
N GLU A 249 3.39 -6.50 2.30
CA GLU A 249 4.55 -6.96 1.53
C GLU A 249 4.90 -6.00 0.39
N SER A 250 3.89 -5.43 -0.29
CA SER A 250 4.10 -4.46 -1.37
C SER A 250 4.73 -3.16 -0.86
N VAL A 251 4.37 -2.71 0.34
CA VAL A 251 4.96 -1.53 0.98
C VAL A 251 6.43 -1.78 1.34
N SER A 252 6.73 -2.97 1.90
CA SER A 252 8.11 -3.35 2.28
C SER A 252 9.05 -3.58 1.09
N ILE A 253 8.52 -3.72 -0.13
CA ILE A 253 9.31 -3.83 -1.37
C ILE A 253 9.49 -2.46 -2.03
N ASN A 254 8.44 -1.63 -2.05
CA ASN A 254 8.47 -0.34 -2.73
C ASN A 254 9.39 0.70 -2.04
N SER A 255 9.62 0.61 -0.73
CA SER A 255 10.58 1.48 -0.04
C SER A 255 12.04 1.26 -0.47
N CYS A 256 12.37 0.12 -1.08
CA CYS A 256 13.73 -0.21 -1.49
C CYS A 256 14.15 0.41 -2.86
N HIS A 257 13.24 1.04 -3.60
CA HIS A 257 13.48 1.44 -4.99
C HIS A 257 13.02 2.86 -5.38
N GLU A 258 13.39 3.88 -4.60
CA GLU A 258 13.71 5.20 -5.19
C GLU A 258 14.64 6.08 -4.31
N ASN A 259 15.86 6.31 -4.81
CA ASN A 259 16.74 7.44 -4.44
C ASN A 259 17.13 7.67 -2.96
N ARG A 260 17.56 6.64 -2.21
CA ARG A 260 18.30 6.82 -0.94
C ARG A 260 19.55 5.92 -0.84
N PRO A 261 20.71 6.42 -0.35
CA PRO A 261 21.91 5.58 -0.20
C PRO A 261 21.74 4.50 0.87
N SER A 262 22.11 3.26 0.53
CA SER A 262 21.92 2.07 1.37
C SER A 262 23.01 1.93 2.45
N THR A 263 22.94 2.73 3.53
CA THR A 263 23.89 2.67 4.66
C THR A 263 23.25 2.76 6.05
N SER A 264 22.10 2.12 6.27
CA SER A 264 21.56 1.80 7.61
C SER A 264 20.44 0.76 7.53
N GLU A 265 20.58 -0.39 8.21
CA GLU A 265 19.56 -1.46 8.28
C GLU A 265 18.47 -1.13 9.32
N SER A 266 17.79 0.01 9.16
CA SER A 266 16.77 0.50 10.08
C SER A 266 15.40 0.55 9.39
N ASN A 267 14.49 -0.37 9.77
CA ASN A 267 13.15 -0.57 9.21
C ASN A 267 12.45 0.70 8.65
N ASP A 268 12.44 0.85 7.32
CA ASP A 268 11.78 1.98 6.65
C ASP A 268 10.27 2.06 6.97
N VAL A 269 9.61 0.89 7.12
CA VAL A 269 8.19 0.81 7.48
C VAL A 269 7.90 1.49 8.83
N SER A 270 8.83 1.43 9.80
CA SER A 270 8.64 2.07 11.10
C SER A 270 8.53 3.59 10.98
N ILE A 271 9.22 4.21 10.02
CA ILE A 271 9.16 5.66 9.76
C ILE A 271 7.78 6.04 9.24
N VAL A 272 7.24 5.29 8.27
CA VAL A 272 5.88 5.50 7.74
C VAL A 272 4.82 5.38 8.83
N LEU A 273 5.00 4.45 9.78
CA LEU A 273 4.09 4.31 10.93
C LEU A 273 4.27 5.42 11.98
N GLU A 274 5.42 6.08 12.05
CA GLU A 274 5.65 7.20 12.99
C GLU A 274 4.87 8.47 12.61
N GLU A 275 4.66 8.70 11.30
CA GLU A 275 3.93 9.84 10.74
C GLU A 275 2.40 9.67 10.80
N GLU A 276 1.90 8.42 10.81
CA GLU A 276 0.46 8.14 10.84
C GLU A 276 -0.15 8.26 12.24
N ALA A 277 -1.30 8.95 12.33
CA ALA A 277 -2.20 8.88 13.48
C ALA A 277 -2.92 7.51 13.51
N LEU A 278 -2.27 6.50 14.10
CA LEU A 278 -2.75 5.11 14.15
C LEU A 278 -3.59 4.79 15.39
N LEU A 279 -3.21 5.32 16.55
CA LEU A 279 -3.87 5.07 17.83
C LEU A 279 -4.27 6.39 18.51
N PRO A 280 -5.36 6.42 19.29
CA PRO A 280 -5.68 7.55 20.14
C PRO A 280 -4.51 7.87 21.09
N PRO A 281 -4.09 9.15 21.26
CA PRO A 281 -2.93 9.50 22.07
C PRO A 281 -2.97 8.99 23.52
N THR A 282 -4.17 8.75 24.06
CA THR A 282 -4.37 8.17 25.39
C THR A 282 -3.85 6.74 25.54
N CYS A 283 -3.76 5.95 24.46
CA CYS A 283 -3.30 4.55 24.54
C CYS A 283 -1.85 4.46 25.03
N PHE A 284 -0.96 5.29 24.49
CA PHE A 284 0.45 5.39 24.91
C PHE A 284 0.62 5.96 26.33
N GLN A 285 -0.38 6.68 26.86
CA GLN A 285 -0.32 7.24 28.21
C GLN A 285 -0.79 6.25 29.28
N LYS A 286 -1.79 5.42 28.96
CA LYS A 286 -2.48 4.49 29.88
C LYS A 286 -1.83 3.11 30.03
N ILE A 287 -0.96 2.71 29.10
CA ILE A 287 -0.42 1.34 29.01
C ILE A 287 1.10 1.40 28.85
N GLU A 288 1.80 0.60 29.65
CA GLU A 288 3.26 0.45 29.62
C GLU A 288 3.71 -0.47 28.46
N LEU A 289 3.56 0.03 27.24
CA LEU A 289 4.08 -0.57 26.02
C LEU A 289 4.82 0.49 25.20
N SER A 290 5.96 0.13 24.61
CA SER A 290 6.70 1.06 23.75
C SER A 290 5.93 1.37 22.45
N LYS A 291 6.24 2.50 21.80
CA LYS A 291 5.65 2.83 20.48
C LYS A 291 5.98 1.73 19.45
N HIS A 292 7.19 1.18 19.50
CA HIS A 292 7.63 0.03 18.72
C HIS A 292 6.82 -1.24 19.02
N ASP A 293 6.55 -1.55 20.30
CA ASP A 293 5.72 -2.69 20.69
C ASP A 293 4.32 -2.62 20.06
N TRP A 294 3.68 -1.45 20.15
CA TRP A 294 2.37 -1.21 19.52
C TRP A 294 2.43 -1.41 18.00
N PHE A 295 3.47 -0.90 17.35
CA PHE A 295 3.62 -0.97 15.90
C PHE A 295 3.86 -2.40 15.41
N GLU A 296 4.71 -3.20 16.07
CA GLU A 296 4.86 -4.63 15.76
C GLU A 296 3.53 -5.39 15.85
N ARG A 297 2.73 -5.11 16.89
CA ARG A 297 1.41 -5.74 17.07
C ARG A 297 0.41 -5.32 15.97
N ILE A 298 0.44 -4.05 15.55
CA ILE A 298 -0.37 -3.54 14.44
C ILE A 298 0.10 -4.12 13.09
N ILE A 299 1.41 -4.29 12.88
CA ILE A 299 2.00 -4.92 11.69
C ILE A 299 1.59 -6.40 11.59
N LEU A 300 1.61 -7.15 12.70
CA LEU A 300 1.17 -8.55 12.75
C LEU A 300 -0.30 -8.71 12.37
N LEU A 301 -1.16 -7.79 12.82
CA LEU A 301 -2.57 -7.74 12.41
C LEU A 301 -2.72 -7.34 10.94
N TRP A 302 -1.95 -6.36 10.45
CA TRP A 302 -2.00 -5.90 9.06
C TRP A 302 -1.57 -6.99 8.07
N LYS A 303 -0.56 -7.81 8.41
CA LYS A 303 -0.15 -8.97 7.59
C LYS A 303 -1.30 -9.98 7.38
N ASN A 304 -2.22 -10.13 8.34
CA ASN A 304 -3.37 -11.02 8.18
C ASN A 304 -4.45 -10.48 7.23
N HIS A 305 -4.44 -9.18 6.93
CA HIS A 305 -5.37 -8.50 6.01
C HIS A 305 -4.98 -8.64 4.53
N GLN A 306 -3.91 -9.38 4.22
CA GLN A 306 -3.40 -9.55 2.86
C GLN A 306 -4.47 -10.06 1.89
N GLY A 307 -4.62 -9.34 0.78
CA GLY A 307 -5.60 -9.61 -0.27
C GLY A 307 -6.96 -8.91 -0.06
N LEU A 308 -7.13 -8.09 0.97
CA LEU A 308 -8.28 -7.20 1.09
C LEU A 308 -8.10 -5.94 0.24
N THR A 309 -9.11 -5.62 -0.58
CA THR A 309 -9.16 -4.32 -1.27
C THR A 309 -9.34 -3.17 -0.27
N ARG A 310 -9.03 -1.93 -0.71
CA ARG A 310 -9.24 -0.73 0.11
C ARG A 310 -10.68 -0.61 0.58
N GLU A 311 -11.63 -0.77 -0.34
CA GLU A 311 -13.06 -0.68 -0.11
C GLU A 311 -13.56 -1.76 0.87
N GLU A 312 -12.99 -2.97 0.81
CA GLU A 312 -13.28 -4.04 1.79
C GLU A 312 -12.67 -3.76 3.17
N SER A 313 -11.49 -3.14 3.24
CA SER A 313 -10.85 -2.77 4.49
C SER A 313 -11.57 -1.61 5.18
N GLU A 314 -11.96 -0.57 4.43
CA GLU A 314 -12.79 0.53 4.93
C GLU A 314 -14.18 0.01 5.38
N CYS A 315 -14.76 -0.95 4.66
CA CYS A 315 -16.00 -1.62 5.06
C CYS A 315 -15.83 -2.46 6.35
N GLN A 316 -14.69 -3.15 6.53
CA GLN A 316 -14.40 -3.91 7.76
C GLN A 316 -14.11 -3.01 8.95
N TYR A 317 -13.36 -1.91 8.75
CA TYR A 317 -13.13 -0.89 9.76
C TYR A 317 -14.48 -0.39 10.32
N LEU A 318 -15.40 -0.01 9.42
CA LEU A 318 -16.73 0.44 9.79
C LEU A 318 -17.58 -0.64 10.48
N LYS A 319 -17.54 -1.89 10.00
CA LYS A 319 -18.23 -3.02 10.63
C LYS A 319 -17.79 -3.27 12.07
N HIS A 320 -16.50 -3.09 12.38
CA HIS A 320 -16.01 -3.18 13.76
C HIS A 320 -16.33 -1.92 14.58
N ALA A 321 -16.24 -0.73 13.97
CA ALA A 321 -16.54 0.52 14.66
C ALA A 321 -18.04 0.66 15.04
N GLN A 322 -18.97 0.09 14.26
CA GLN A 322 -20.41 0.19 14.54
C GLN A 322 -20.83 -0.46 15.87
N ASP A 323 -20.05 -1.46 16.33
CA ASP A 323 -20.31 -2.22 17.56
C ASP A 323 -19.85 -1.47 18.83
N LEU A 324 -19.06 -0.39 18.71
CA LEU A 324 -18.61 0.44 19.82
C LEU A 324 -19.79 1.18 20.46
N ASP A 325 -19.93 1.16 21.79
CA ASP A 325 -21.10 1.67 22.51
C ASP A 325 -21.48 3.12 22.15
N MET A 326 -20.48 3.98 21.90
CA MET A 326 -20.63 5.40 21.55
C MET A 326 -20.78 5.70 20.04
N PHE A 327 -20.58 4.72 19.16
CA PHE A 327 -20.69 4.94 17.71
C PHE A 327 -22.10 5.42 17.34
N GLY A 328 -22.15 6.53 16.61
CA GLY A 328 -23.38 7.15 16.07
C GLY A 328 -24.21 7.97 17.07
N LEU A 329 -23.70 8.22 18.28
CA LEU A 329 -24.42 8.94 19.35
C LEU A 329 -24.00 10.41 19.46
N SER A 330 -24.93 11.33 19.24
CA SER A 330 -24.79 12.73 19.63
C SER A 330 -25.20 12.92 21.10
N PHE A 331 -24.27 13.37 21.94
CA PHE A 331 -24.48 13.57 23.38
C PHE A 331 -24.83 15.02 23.74
N PHE A 332 -25.80 15.23 24.63
CA PHE A 332 -26.20 16.55 25.12
C PHE A 332 -26.46 16.56 26.63
N GLU A 333 -26.06 17.65 27.30
CA GLU A 333 -26.34 17.86 28.72
C GLU A 333 -27.79 18.31 28.96
N ILE A 334 -28.45 17.69 29.94
CA ILE A 334 -29.79 18.05 30.39
C ILE A 334 -29.68 18.90 31.64
N SER A 335 -30.08 20.17 31.58
CA SER A 335 -30.00 21.09 32.72
C SER A 335 -30.99 20.74 33.85
N LYS A 336 -32.16 20.20 33.47
CA LYS A 336 -33.21 19.72 34.37
C LYS A 336 -34.22 18.87 33.62
N ILE A 337 -34.85 17.92 34.33
CA ILE A 337 -36.01 17.16 33.84
C ILE A 337 -37.29 17.68 34.50
N GLN A 338 -38.45 17.37 33.93
CA GLN A 338 -39.74 17.72 34.54
C GLN A 338 -39.82 17.18 35.98
N ASN A 339 -40.26 18.03 36.91
CA ASN A 339 -40.39 17.79 38.34
C ASN A 339 -39.07 17.67 39.16
N LYS A 340 -37.88 17.80 38.54
CA LYS A 340 -36.60 18.04 39.27
C LYS A 340 -36.01 19.41 38.91
N LYS A 341 -35.31 20.04 39.85
CA LYS A 341 -34.73 21.39 39.65
C LYS A 341 -33.44 21.39 38.83
N GLU A 342 -32.65 20.33 39.01
CA GLU A 342 -31.35 20.07 38.38
C GLU A 342 -31.33 18.59 37.94
N SER A 343 -30.39 18.24 37.06
CA SER A 343 -30.21 16.87 36.57
C SER A 343 -28.75 16.63 36.21
N ASP A 344 -28.23 15.45 36.53
CA ASP A 344 -26.91 14.94 36.13
C ASP A 344 -26.99 14.06 34.87
N LEU A 345 -28.08 14.17 34.09
CA LEU A 345 -28.36 13.29 32.96
C LEU A 345 -27.76 13.81 31.64
N LEU A 346 -27.16 12.89 30.89
CA LEU A 346 -26.82 13.07 29.48
C LEU A 346 -27.89 12.43 28.61
N LEU A 347 -28.35 13.18 27.61
CA LEU A 347 -29.10 12.69 26.47
C LEU A 347 -28.13 12.09 25.44
N GLY A 348 -28.49 10.97 24.82
CA GLY A 348 -27.87 10.48 23.58
C GLY A 348 -28.90 10.30 22.49
N ILE A 349 -28.61 10.76 21.27
CA ILE A 349 -29.49 10.62 20.09
C ILE A 349 -28.75 9.84 19.02
N ASP A 350 -29.39 8.82 18.46
CA ASP A 350 -28.83 7.99 17.38
C ASP A 350 -29.89 7.55 16.34
N SER A 351 -29.47 6.69 15.42
CA SER A 351 -30.31 6.10 14.37
C SER A 351 -31.43 5.16 14.88
N LEU A 352 -31.37 4.71 16.14
CA LEU A 352 -32.28 3.74 16.75
C LEU A 352 -33.32 4.41 17.68
N GLY A 353 -32.96 5.51 18.34
CA GLY A 353 -33.84 6.26 19.24
C GLY A 353 -33.15 7.34 20.09
N ILE A 354 -33.68 7.53 21.30
CA ILE A 354 -33.17 8.45 22.32
C ILE A 354 -32.81 7.66 23.58
N ARG A 355 -31.60 7.88 24.08
CA ARG A 355 -31.03 7.26 25.28
C ARG A 355 -30.82 8.30 26.38
N PHE A 356 -30.90 7.87 27.63
CA PHE A 356 -30.58 8.66 28.82
C PHE A 356 -29.53 7.94 29.66
N TYR A 357 -28.53 8.69 30.13
CA TYR A 357 -27.37 8.20 30.87
C TYR A 357 -27.14 9.07 32.12
N LYS A 358 -26.75 8.46 33.25
CA LYS A 358 -26.50 9.19 34.51
C LYS A 358 -25.02 9.34 34.87
N LYS A 359 -24.24 8.25 34.88
CA LYS A 359 -22.83 8.25 35.35
C LYS A 359 -21.78 8.00 34.27
N ASN A 360 -22.18 7.48 33.12
CA ASN A 360 -21.30 6.83 32.16
C ASN A 360 -21.92 6.93 30.75
N LYS A 361 -21.14 7.26 29.72
CA LYS A 361 -21.61 7.34 28.31
C LYS A 361 -21.77 5.98 27.61
N LEU A 362 -21.18 4.91 28.14
CA LEU A 362 -21.23 3.58 27.51
C LEU A 362 -22.53 2.83 27.83
N ARG A 363 -23.02 2.91 29.09
CA ARG A 363 -24.17 2.12 29.57
C ARG A 363 -25.44 2.98 29.72
N PRO A 364 -26.41 2.93 28.79
CA PRO A 364 -27.66 3.70 28.92
C PRO A 364 -28.49 3.19 30.10
N ASN A 365 -29.11 4.11 30.84
CA ASN A 365 -30.04 3.81 31.92
C ASN A 365 -31.47 3.58 31.41
N VAL A 366 -31.90 4.39 30.44
CA VAL A 366 -33.24 4.30 29.82
C VAL A 366 -33.11 4.54 28.31
N PHE A 367 -33.82 3.76 27.49
CA PHE A 367 -33.87 3.90 26.04
C PHE A 367 -35.31 3.95 25.50
N PHE A 368 -35.58 4.93 24.64
CA PHE A 368 -36.81 5.07 23.87
C PHE A 368 -36.49 4.95 22.37
N PRO A 369 -36.77 3.80 21.73
CA PRO A 369 -36.62 3.67 20.29
C PRO A 369 -37.58 4.62 19.55
N TRP A 370 -37.25 4.99 18.31
CA TRP A 370 -38.09 5.90 17.51
C TRP A 370 -39.54 5.39 17.28
N SER A 371 -39.81 4.09 17.46
CA SER A 371 -41.17 3.52 17.49
C SER A 371 -42.05 4.04 18.63
N ASP A 372 -41.46 4.31 19.80
CA ASP A 372 -42.20 4.64 21.02
C ASP A 372 -42.52 6.15 21.08
N ILE A 373 -41.78 6.95 20.31
CA ILE A 373 -41.92 8.40 20.16
C ILE A 373 -42.92 8.68 19.02
N LYS A 374 -43.69 9.76 19.12
CA LYS A 374 -44.62 10.26 18.08
C LYS A 374 -44.06 11.46 17.32
N TYR A 375 -43.52 12.43 18.05
CA TYR A 375 -42.75 13.58 17.54
C TYR A 375 -42.02 14.28 18.71
N VAL A 376 -40.98 15.05 18.39
CA VAL A 376 -40.30 15.92 19.35
C VAL A 376 -40.72 17.37 19.08
N THR A 377 -40.84 18.17 20.14
CA THR A 377 -40.98 19.64 20.02
C THR A 377 -39.96 20.32 20.92
N ALA A 378 -39.44 21.48 20.48
CA ALA A 378 -38.63 22.34 21.32
C ALA A 378 -39.23 23.76 21.35
N ASN A 379 -39.19 24.40 22.52
CA ASN A 379 -39.58 25.79 22.71
C ASN A 379 -38.59 26.45 23.69
N ASP A 380 -37.84 27.44 23.19
CA ASP A 380 -36.64 27.97 23.82
C ASP A 380 -35.72 26.86 24.37
N LYS A 381 -35.45 26.81 25.70
CA LYS A 381 -34.62 25.78 26.34
C LYS A 381 -35.37 24.48 26.67
N LYS A 382 -36.67 24.35 26.38
CA LYS A 382 -37.50 23.19 26.75
C LYS A 382 -37.68 22.26 25.56
N VAL A 383 -37.31 20.99 25.70
CA VAL A 383 -37.60 19.90 24.75
C VAL A 383 -38.70 19.01 25.32
N ILE A 384 -39.62 18.56 24.48
CA ILE A 384 -40.72 17.65 24.84
C ILE A 384 -40.70 16.46 23.89
N LEU A 385 -40.56 15.25 24.45
CA LEU A 385 -40.79 13.99 23.76
C LEU A 385 -42.28 13.67 23.88
N ASN A 386 -42.99 13.69 22.76
CA ASN A 386 -44.40 13.33 22.71
C ASN A 386 -44.47 11.87 22.28
N MET A 387 -44.97 10.99 23.15
CA MET A 387 -44.91 9.54 22.94
C MET A 387 -46.08 9.04 22.09
N ALA A 388 -45.93 7.86 21.48
CA ALA A 388 -46.92 7.26 20.60
C ALA A 388 -48.13 6.63 21.33
N GLY A 389 -48.03 6.46 22.64
CA GLY A 389 -49.08 5.93 23.51
C GLY A 389 -50.05 7.00 24.02
N ASP A 390 -50.37 6.91 25.32
CA ASP A 390 -51.44 7.68 25.95
C ASP A 390 -51.20 9.20 25.96
N LYS A 391 -52.29 9.98 25.97
CA LYS A 391 -52.24 11.45 25.81
C LYS A 391 -51.46 12.19 26.91
N HIS A 392 -51.18 11.53 28.02
CA HIS A 392 -50.43 12.08 29.15
C HIS A 392 -48.98 11.56 29.24
N SER A 393 -48.54 10.70 28.32
CA SER A 393 -47.22 10.06 28.33
C SER A 393 -46.07 10.95 27.82
N ASN A 394 -46.16 12.28 27.92
CA ASN A 394 -45.15 13.20 27.41
C ASN A 394 -44.00 13.40 28.42
N PHE A 395 -42.75 13.39 27.95
CA PHE A 395 -41.58 13.76 28.75
C PHE A 395 -41.15 15.18 28.41
N ALA A 396 -40.85 16.01 29.40
CA ALA A 396 -40.17 17.28 29.18
C ALA A 396 -38.83 17.33 29.92
N PHE A 397 -37.82 17.82 29.21
CA PHE A 397 -36.50 18.13 29.76
C PHE A 397 -36.02 19.46 29.18
N PHE A 398 -34.90 19.98 29.68
CA PHE A 398 -34.38 21.27 29.28
C PHE A 398 -32.88 21.21 29.00
N SER A 399 -32.41 22.05 28.07
CA SER A 399 -30.99 22.22 27.74
C SER A 399 -30.37 23.41 28.47
N ASN A 400 -29.04 23.56 28.37
CA ASN A 400 -28.32 24.75 28.84
C ASN A 400 -28.56 25.98 27.94
N LYS A 401 -28.50 25.80 26.61
CA LYS A 401 -28.68 26.84 25.58
C LYS A 401 -29.92 26.58 24.71
N SER A 402 -30.54 27.66 24.19
CA SER A 402 -31.66 27.60 23.22
C SER A 402 -31.23 27.02 21.86
N SER A 403 -29.97 27.21 21.46
CA SER A 403 -29.35 26.56 20.30
C SER A 403 -29.36 25.03 20.42
N VAL A 404 -28.89 24.50 21.55
CA VAL A 404 -28.85 23.06 21.84
C VAL A 404 -30.25 22.42 21.79
N SER A 405 -31.30 23.11 22.28
CA SER A 405 -32.68 22.62 22.15
C SER A 405 -33.16 22.53 20.68
N LYS A 406 -32.68 23.41 19.79
CA LYS A 406 -32.97 23.36 18.36
C LYS A 406 -32.18 22.26 17.65
N GLU A 407 -30.91 22.07 18.00
CA GLU A 407 -30.08 20.99 17.45
C GLU A 407 -30.62 19.60 17.85
N ILE A 408 -31.00 19.42 19.12
CA ILE A 408 -31.69 18.21 19.61
C ILE A 408 -32.97 17.94 18.79
N LEU A 409 -33.76 18.98 18.48
CA LEU A 409 -34.97 18.86 17.67
C LEU A 409 -34.66 18.47 16.22
N GLU A 410 -33.67 19.09 15.58
CA GLU A 410 -33.25 18.74 14.22
C GLU A 410 -32.75 17.30 14.12
N LEU A 411 -31.81 16.92 15.00
CA LEU A 411 -31.23 15.58 15.01
C LEU A 411 -32.28 14.50 15.33
N ALA A 412 -33.18 14.77 16.28
CA ALA A 412 -34.26 13.84 16.60
C ALA A 412 -35.25 13.69 15.44
N ASN A 413 -35.60 14.77 14.74
CA ASN A 413 -36.52 14.71 13.60
C ASN A 413 -35.88 13.99 12.40
N GLY A 414 -34.62 14.27 12.06
CA GLY A 414 -33.93 13.61 10.94
C GLY A 414 -33.67 12.12 11.17
N ASN A 415 -33.16 11.74 12.35
CA ASN A 415 -33.00 10.31 12.68
C ASN A 415 -34.34 9.57 12.69
N ARG A 416 -35.40 10.20 13.24
CA ARG A 416 -36.77 9.68 13.20
C ARG A 416 -37.30 9.50 11.77
N GLU A 417 -37.05 10.44 10.88
CA GLU A 417 -37.51 10.36 9.49
C GLU A 417 -36.82 9.20 8.76
N LEU A 418 -35.50 9.07 8.90
CA LEU A 418 -34.72 7.96 8.34
C LEU A 418 -35.16 6.61 8.92
N TYR A 419 -35.36 6.51 10.24
CA TYR A 419 -35.90 5.33 10.91
C TYR A 419 -37.26 4.90 10.35
N MET A 420 -38.15 5.87 10.06
CA MET A 420 -39.46 5.61 9.47
C MET A 420 -39.36 5.27 7.97
N ARG A 421 -38.39 5.84 7.24
CA ARG A 421 -38.11 5.52 5.83
C ARG A 421 -37.60 4.09 5.66
N ARG A 422 -36.69 3.62 6.53
CA ARG A 422 -36.18 2.23 6.56
C ARG A 422 -37.26 1.17 6.79
N ARG A 423 -38.41 1.56 7.35
CA ARG A 423 -39.54 0.68 7.71
C ARG A 423 -40.70 0.75 6.71
N ARG A 424 -40.48 1.39 5.57
CA ARG A 424 -41.33 1.35 4.37
C ARG A 424 -40.64 0.52 3.29
N GLU A 425 -41.37 0.18 2.24
CA GLU A 425 -40.79 -0.43 1.05
C GLU A 425 -39.69 0.47 0.46
N GLN A 426 -38.58 -0.15 0.03
CA GLN A 426 -37.43 0.56 -0.52
C GLN A 426 -37.81 1.26 -1.84
N PRO A 427 -37.61 2.58 -1.99
CA PRO A 427 -37.86 3.29 -3.25
C PRO A 427 -37.13 2.63 -4.42
N ILE A 428 -37.78 2.58 -5.59
CA ILE A 428 -37.25 1.92 -6.80
C ILE A 428 -35.85 2.45 -7.18
N GLU A 429 -35.61 3.75 -7.00
CA GLU A 429 -34.31 4.39 -7.18
C GLU A 429 -33.20 3.76 -6.31
N ILE A 430 -33.48 3.49 -5.03
CA ILE A 430 -32.53 2.83 -4.12
C ILE A 430 -32.32 1.36 -4.50
N GLN A 431 -33.37 0.67 -4.97
CA GLN A 431 -33.24 -0.69 -5.50
C GLN A 431 -32.35 -0.71 -6.77
N GLN A 432 -32.52 0.26 -7.67
CA GLN A 432 -31.71 0.42 -8.89
C GLN A 432 -30.26 0.76 -8.56
N MET A 433 -29.99 1.66 -7.60
CA MET A 433 -28.64 1.96 -7.14
C MET A 433 -27.97 0.72 -6.53
N LYS A 434 -28.65 -0.01 -5.63
CA LYS A 434 -28.13 -1.27 -5.06
C LYS A 434 -27.84 -2.33 -6.13
N TYR A 435 -28.71 -2.46 -7.13
CA TYR A 435 -28.48 -3.36 -8.25
C TYR A 435 -27.25 -2.94 -9.08
N PHE A 436 -27.14 -1.67 -9.46
CA PHE A 436 -26.03 -1.16 -10.27
C PHE A 436 -24.68 -1.28 -9.57
N GLU A 437 -24.60 -0.88 -8.29
CA GLU A 437 -23.40 -0.99 -7.46
C GLU A 437 -23.02 -2.46 -7.21
N GLN A 438 -24.00 -3.36 -7.00
CA GLN A 438 -23.71 -4.80 -6.91
C GLN A 438 -23.16 -5.37 -8.22
N GLN A 439 -23.65 -4.93 -9.39
CA GLN A 439 -23.10 -5.36 -10.68
C GLN A 439 -21.69 -4.80 -10.91
N GLN A 440 -21.42 -3.54 -10.56
CA GLN A 440 -20.04 -3.01 -10.57
C GLN A 440 -19.12 -3.84 -9.67
N GLN A 441 -19.53 -4.12 -8.43
CA GLN A 441 -18.72 -4.91 -7.50
C GLN A 441 -18.48 -6.34 -8.01
N LYS A 442 -19.45 -6.94 -8.73
CA LYS A 442 -19.28 -8.24 -9.41
C LYS A 442 -18.27 -8.19 -10.55
N GLU A 443 -18.30 -7.15 -11.41
CA GLU A 443 -17.31 -7.03 -12.49
C GLU A 443 -15.91 -6.63 -11.97
N LYS A 444 -15.82 -5.77 -10.94
CA LYS A 444 -14.57 -5.52 -10.21
C LYS A 444 -14.00 -6.83 -9.64
N LEU A 445 -14.82 -7.63 -8.94
CA LEU A 445 -14.41 -8.89 -8.34
C LEU A 445 -13.98 -9.92 -9.39
N LYS A 446 -14.72 -10.10 -10.49
CA LYS A 446 -14.29 -10.96 -11.61
C LYS A 446 -12.93 -10.54 -12.17
N THR A 447 -12.71 -9.24 -12.31
CA THR A 447 -11.44 -8.69 -12.82
C THR A 447 -10.30 -8.98 -11.84
N TYR A 448 -10.51 -8.73 -10.55
CA TYR A 448 -9.54 -9.00 -9.49
C TYR A 448 -9.23 -10.50 -9.33
N THR A 449 -10.24 -11.38 -9.34
CA THR A 449 -10.04 -12.84 -9.28
C THR A 449 -9.23 -13.33 -10.47
N ARG A 450 -9.55 -12.88 -11.68
CA ARG A 450 -8.77 -13.20 -12.89
C ARG A 450 -7.33 -12.68 -12.82
N GLU A 451 -7.13 -11.48 -12.29
CA GLU A 451 -5.77 -10.95 -12.08
C GLU A 451 -5.01 -11.75 -11.02
N ARG A 452 -5.67 -12.17 -9.94
CA ARG A 452 -5.11 -13.02 -8.89
C ARG A 452 -4.72 -14.42 -9.42
N GLU A 453 -5.55 -15.02 -10.26
CA GLU A 453 -5.23 -16.27 -10.97
C GLU A 453 -3.98 -16.11 -11.87
N LEU A 454 -3.88 -15.01 -12.61
CA LEU A 454 -2.72 -14.69 -13.45
C LEU A 454 -1.46 -14.46 -12.61
N ARG A 455 -1.56 -13.74 -11.48
CA ARG A 455 -0.45 -13.56 -10.52
C ARG A 455 0.02 -14.90 -9.93
N LEU A 456 -0.91 -15.74 -9.44
CA LEU A 456 -0.59 -17.05 -8.86
C LEU A 456 -0.03 -18.05 -9.88
N THR A 457 -0.44 -17.98 -11.15
CA THR A 457 0.13 -18.83 -12.20
C THR A 457 1.51 -18.34 -12.66
N ALA A 458 1.72 -17.03 -12.76
CA ALA A 458 3.04 -16.43 -13.00
C ALA A 458 4.02 -16.73 -11.86
N GLU A 459 3.58 -16.70 -10.60
CA GLU A 459 4.42 -17.04 -9.45
C GLU A 459 4.85 -18.52 -9.47
N LYS A 460 3.91 -19.44 -9.73
CA LYS A 460 4.22 -20.89 -9.89
C LYS A 460 5.21 -21.13 -11.04
N GLN A 461 5.08 -20.40 -12.16
CA GLN A 461 6.04 -20.45 -13.26
C GLN A 461 7.42 -19.91 -12.85
N ARG A 462 7.46 -18.79 -12.11
CA ARG A 462 8.72 -18.23 -11.55
C ARG A 462 9.42 -19.23 -10.63
N GLN A 463 8.69 -19.87 -9.71
CA GLN A 463 9.23 -20.88 -8.78
C GLN A 463 9.77 -22.13 -9.53
N GLU A 464 9.09 -22.58 -10.58
CA GLU A 464 9.56 -23.70 -11.42
C GLU A 464 10.84 -23.33 -12.19
N ILE A 465 10.89 -22.16 -12.82
CA ILE A 465 12.09 -21.65 -13.51
C ILE A 465 13.25 -21.46 -12.53
N GLU A 466 12.99 -20.97 -11.32
CA GLU A 466 13.98 -20.80 -10.25
C GLU A 466 14.56 -22.15 -9.79
N ARG A 467 13.74 -23.18 -9.62
CA ARG A 467 14.22 -24.55 -9.33
C ARG A 467 15.07 -25.10 -10.47
N GLN A 468 14.63 -24.96 -11.72
CA GLN A 468 15.38 -25.39 -12.90
C GLN A 468 16.74 -24.67 -13.02
N PHE A 469 16.79 -23.36 -12.75
CA PHE A 469 18.03 -22.59 -12.75
C PHE A 469 19.01 -23.07 -11.67
N ILE A 470 18.53 -23.36 -10.45
CA ILE A 470 19.32 -23.96 -9.37
C ILE A 470 19.90 -25.32 -9.80
N ASP A 471 19.13 -26.16 -10.49
CA ASP A 471 19.62 -27.46 -10.96
C ASP A 471 20.61 -27.33 -12.14
N TYR A 472 20.42 -26.38 -13.06
CA TYR A 472 21.42 -26.03 -14.08
C TYR A 472 22.73 -25.51 -13.48
N GLN A 473 22.69 -24.72 -12.40
CA GLN A 473 23.91 -24.30 -11.69
C GLN A 473 24.65 -25.49 -11.09
N LYS A 474 23.95 -26.42 -10.42
CA LYS A 474 24.55 -27.67 -9.89
C LYS A 474 25.22 -28.48 -11.01
N GLN A 475 24.54 -28.66 -12.14
CA GLN A 475 25.06 -29.41 -13.29
C GLN A 475 26.27 -28.73 -13.94
N THR A 476 26.26 -27.40 -14.03
CA THR A 476 27.40 -26.61 -14.54
C THR A 476 28.62 -26.81 -13.64
N LYS A 477 28.46 -26.64 -12.32
CA LYS A 477 29.54 -26.85 -11.35
C LYS A 477 30.09 -28.28 -11.39
N GLN A 478 29.23 -29.30 -11.36
CA GLN A 478 29.67 -30.70 -11.47
C GLN A 478 30.47 -30.96 -12.75
N THR A 479 30.05 -30.38 -13.88
CA THR A 479 30.74 -30.56 -15.17
C THR A 479 32.09 -29.83 -15.17
N GLN A 480 32.16 -28.62 -14.59
CA GLN A 480 33.40 -27.88 -14.39
C GLN A 480 34.38 -28.63 -13.46
N ASP A 481 33.91 -29.17 -12.33
CA ASP A 481 34.71 -29.98 -11.40
C ASP A 481 35.26 -31.24 -12.11
N THR A 482 34.52 -31.88 -13.02
CA THR A 482 35.02 -33.01 -13.81
C THR A 482 36.03 -32.59 -14.89
N LEU A 483 35.82 -31.44 -15.54
CA LEU A 483 36.73 -30.92 -16.56
C LEU A 483 38.10 -30.59 -15.96
N GLN A 484 38.13 -29.93 -14.79
CA GLN A 484 39.37 -29.64 -14.08
C GLN A 484 40.16 -30.92 -13.76
N ARG A 485 39.50 -31.98 -13.24
CA ARG A 485 40.15 -33.26 -12.96
C ARG A 485 40.74 -33.92 -14.20
N TYR A 486 40.08 -33.80 -15.35
CA TYR A 486 40.61 -34.32 -16.63
C TYR A 486 41.81 -33.50 -17.13
N GLN A 487 41.82 -32.19 -16.92
CA GLN A 487 42.96 -31.32 -17.25
C GLN A 487 44.18 -31.62 -16.38
N GLU A 488 44.00 -31.72 -15.06
CA GLU A 488 45.06 -32.11 -14.12
C GLU A 488 45.63 -33.50 -14.45
N ALA A 489 44.77 -34.48 -14.76
CA ALA A 489 45.21 -35.82 -15.17
C ALA A 489 45.97 -35.81 -16.51
N ALA A 490 45.51 -35.03 -17.50
CA ALA A 490 46.16 -34.93 -18.80
C ALA A 490 47.54 -34.26 -18.70
N GLU A 491 47.69 -33.20 -17.90
CA GLU A 491 49.00 -32.55 -17.67
C GLU A 491 49.98 -33.50 -16.97
N LEU A 492 49.56 -34.19 -15.91
CA LEU A 492 50.39 -35.15 -15.18
C LEU A 492 50.88 -36.29 -16.09
N LEU A 493 50.00 -36.84 -16.93
CA LEU A 493 50.36 -37.90 -17.88
C LEU A 493 51.28 -37.38 -19.00
N ALA A 494 51.02 -36.18 -19.54
CA ALA A 494 51.89 -35.55 -20.53
C ALA A 494 53.30 -35.27 -19.96
N ARG A 495 53.39 -34.83 -18.69
CA ARG A 495 54.64 -34.61 -17.99
C ARG A 495 55.40 -35.92 -17.73
N ARG A 496 54.71 -37.01 -17.35
CA ARG A 496 55.31 -38.34 -17.24
C ARG A 496 55.85 -38.82 -18.60
N ALA A 497 55.07 -38.67 -19.67
CA ALA A 497 55.51 -39.02 -21.02
C ALA A 497 56.78 -38.25 -21.43
N GLN A 498 56.85 -36.92 -21.18
CA GLN A 498 58.05 -36.13 -21.46
C GLN A 498 59.29 -36.53 -20.65
N ILE A 499 59.11 -37.06 -19.44
CA ILE A 499 60.23 -37.58 -18.62
C ILE A 499 60.69 -38.92 -19.20
N SER A 500 59.78 -39.84 -19.47
CA SER A 500 60.07 -41.14 -20.10
C SER A 500 60.75 -40.99 -21.47
N ASP A 501 60.29 -40.06 -22.32
CA ASP A 501 60.92 -39.71 -23.61
C ASP A 501 62.38 -39.25 -23.45
N LYS A 502 62.68 -38.49 -22.39
CA LYS A 502 64.04 -38.00 -22.09
C LYS A 502 64.94 -39.11 -21.53
N GLU A 503 64.40 -39.94 -20.63
CA GLU A 503 65.10 -41.09 -20.08
C GLU A 503 65.45 -42.11 -21.17
N ALA A 504 64.51 -42.43 -22.06
CA ALA A 504 64.74 -43.32 -23.21
C ALA A 504 65.80 -42.75 -24.17
N ARG A 505 65.80 -41.43 -24.44
CA ARG A 505 66.85 -40.77 -25.24
C ARG A 505 68.22 -40.84 -24.58
N LEU A 506 68.33 -40.55 -23.28
CA LEU A 506 69.60 -40.62 -22.54
C LEU A 506 70.14 -42.06 -22.44
N GLN A 507 69.25 -43.06 -22.39
CA GLN A 507 69.64 -44.48 -22.45
C GLN A 507 70.09 -44.89 -23.86
N ALA A 508 69.42 -44.38 -24.92
CA ALA A 508 69.81 -44.62 -26.30
C ALA A 508 71.16 -43.95 -26.66
N GLU A 509 71.40 -42.74 -26.17
CA GLU A 509 72.68 -42.03 -26.31
C GLU A 509 73.83 -42.82 -25.67
N LYS A 510 73.63 -43.34 -24.45
CA LYS A 510 74.59 -44.25 -23.79
C LYS A 510 74.77 -45.57 -24.52
N ALA A 511 73.72 -46.11 -25.14
CA ALA A 511 73.83 -47.33 -25.95
C ALA A 511 74.71 -47.08 -27.19
N LEU A 512 74.53 -45.95 -27.87
CA LEU A 512 75.36 -45.52 -29.00
C LEU A 512 76.80 -45.19 -28.59
N GLU A 513 77.00 -44.63 -27.40
CA GLU A 513 78.34 -44.40 -26.84
C GLU A 513 79.07 -45.74 -26.62
N ILE A 514 78.43 -46.70 -25.93
CA ILE A 514 78.96 -48.05 -25.71
C ILE A 514 79.16 -48.80 -27.04
N GLU A 515 78.29 -48.60 -28.04
CA GLU A 515 78.47 -49.15 -29.39
C GLU A 515 79.70 -48.56 -30.07
N SER A 516 79.91 -47.24 -29.99
CA SER A 516 81.10 -46.57 -30.52
C SER A 516 82.38 -46.97 -29.80
N GLU A 517 82.31 -47.28 -28.50
CA GLU A 517 83.42 -47.84 -27.72
C GLU A 517 83.70 -49.29 -28.09
N LEU A 518 82.69 -50.12 -28.31
CA LEU A 518 82.85 -51.48 -28.86
C LEU A 518 83.50 -51.42 -30.25
N GLU A 519 83.10 -50.45 -31.08
CA GLU A 519 83.65 -50.24 -32.42
C GLU A 519 85.10 -49.74 -32.39
N ARG A 520 85.46 -48.89 -31.42
CA ARG A 520 86.87 -48.48 -31.18
C ARG A 520 87.71 -49.63 -30.60
N CYS A 521 87.19 -50.37 -29.61
CA CYS A 521 87.87 -51.51 -29.00
C CYS A 521 88.06 -52.70 -29.96
N LYS A 522 87.39 -52.75 -31.13
CA LYS A 522 87.65 -53.79 -32.16
C LYS A 522 89.13 -53.89 -32.57
N TYR A 523 89.93 -52.85 -32.33
CA TYR A 523 91.36 -52.83 -32.67
C TYR A 523 92.33 -53.21 -31.53
N GLU A 524 91.88 -53.39 -30.28
CA GLU A 524 92.79 -53.79 -29.17
C GLU A 524 92.22 -54.85 -28.20
N ILE A 525 92.93 -55.99 -28.17
CA ILE A 525 93.07 -57.00 -27.09
C ILE A 525 91.80 -57.65 -26.50
N THR A 526 91.65 -58.93 -26.82
CA THR A 526 90.59 -59.86 -26.40
C THR A 526 90.64 -60.25 -24.92
N ARG A 527 90.25 -59.36 -23.99
CA ARG A 527 89.96 -59.77 -22.59
C ARG A 527 88.74 -59.13 -21.90
N TYR A 528 88.27 -57.96 -22.34
CA TYR A 528 87.10 -57.27 -21.72
C TYR A 528 85.79 -57.38 -22.52
N PHE A 529 85.82 -57.88 -23.75
CA PHE A 529 84.70 -57.87 -24.70
C PHE A 529 83.35 -58.45 -24.24
N PRO A 530 83.25 -59.63 -23.60
CA PRO A 530 81.95 -60.24 -23.34
C PRO A 530 81.11 -59.46 -22.32
N TYR A 531 81.74 -58.75 -21.38
CA TYR A 531 81.04 -57.96 -20.37
C TYR A 531 80.37 -56.73 -20.99
N ARG A 532 81.15 -55.86 -21.67
CA ARG A 532 80.63 -54.64 -22.32
C ARG A 532 79.59 -54.95 -23.41
N ARG A 533 79.66 -56.13 -24.05
CA ARG A 533 78.64 -56.59 -25.01
C ARG A 533 77.34 -57.06 -24.35
N ALA A 534 77.41 -57.74 -23.20
CA ALA A 534 76.22 -58.08 -22.41
C ALA A 534 75.54 -56.81 -21.86
N GLU A 535 76.34 -55.84 -21.42
CA GLU A 535 75.90 -54.51 -20.98
C GLU A 535 75.16 -53.74 -22.09
N TYR A 536 75.69 -53.71 -23.31
CA TYR A 536 75.00 -53.16 -24.48
C TYR A 536 73.64 -53.83 -24.75
N HIS A 537 73.57 -55.16 -24.73
CA HIS A 537 72.30 -55.87 -24.93
C HIS A 537 71.27 -55.61 -23.81
N LEU A 538 71.71 -55.48 -22.57
CA LEU A 538 70.85 -55.13 -21.43
C LEU A 538 70.35 -53.67 -21.52
N LEU A 539 71.20 -52.75 -21.97
CA LEU A 539 70.82 -51.36 -22.18
C LEU A 539 69.87 -51.20 -23.39
N SER A 540 70.15 -51.86 -24.50
CA SER A 540 69.27 -51.89 -25.69
C SER A 540 67.87 -52.42 -25.36
N THR A 541 67.77 -53.55 -24.65
CA THR A 541 66.47 -54.09 -24.21
C THR A 541 65.77 -53.20 -23.17
N THR A 542 66.53 -52.39 -22.42
CA THR A 542 65.98 -51.36 -21.53
C THR A 542 65.44 -50.14 -22.32
N VAL A 543 66.15 -49.70 -23.37
CA VAL A 543 65.70 -48.64 -24.30
C VAL A 543 64.41 -49.06 -25.01
N ASP A 544 64.34 -50.28 -25.54
CA ASP A 544 63.12 -50.79 -26.19
C ASP A 544 61.93 -50.87 -25.23
N ARG A 545 62.17 -51.21 -23.95
CA ARG A 545 61.15 -51.19 -22.91
C ARG A 545 60.69 -49.77 -22.57
N GLY A 546 61.61 -48.83 -22.38
CA GLY A 546 61.30 -47.42 -22.13
C GLY A 546 60.56 -46.77 -23.28
N ARG A 547 60.92 -47.11 -24.53
CA ARG A 547 60.21 -46.68 -25.73
C ARG A 547 58.77 -47.18 -25.77
N LYS A 548 58.52 -48.45 -25.43
CA LYS A 548 57.15 -48.99 -25.36
C LYS A 548 56.32 -48.32 -24.28
N GLU A 549 56.89 -48.09 -23.09
CA GLU A 549 56.21 -47.33 -22.03
C GLU A 549 55.87 -45.90 -22.48
N ALA A 550 56.76 -45.22 -23.21
CA ALA A 550 56.49 -43.90 -23.78
C ALA A 550 55.39 -43.92 -24.86
N GLU A 551 55.37 -44.92 -25.75
CA GLU A 551 54.34 -45.09 -26.78
C GLU A 551 52.96 -45.43 -26.15
N GLU A 552 52.92 -46.24 -25.08
CA GLU A 552 51.72 -46.55 -24.29
C GLU A 552 51.19 -45.32 -23.52
N LEU A 553 52.07 -44.60 -22.81
CA LEU A 553 51.71 -43.36 -22.11
C LEU A 553 51.15 -42.31 -23.08
N LYS A 554 51.71 -42.21 -24.29
CA LYS A 554 51.24 -41.31 -25.35
C LYS A 554 49.86 -41.69 -25.88
N HIS A 555 49.53 -42.99 -25.95
CA HIS A 555 48.18 -43.44 -26.29
C HIS A 555 47.17 -43.08 -25.20
N GLU A 556 47.52 -43.32 -23.94
CA GLU A 556 46.67 -42.99 -22.79
C GLU A 556 46.44 -41.47 -22.68
N VAL A 557 47.48 -40.63 -22.82
CA VAL A 557 47.35 -39.16 -22.90
C VAL A 557 46.34 -38.74 -23.96
N ASN A 558 46.35 -39.35 -25.15
CA ASN A 558 45.40 -39.00 -26.21
C ASN A 558 43.95 -39.40 -25.85
N LYS A 559 43.75 -40.51 -25.14
CA LYS A 559 42.45 -40.94 -24.62
C LYS A 559 41.91 -39.99 -23.53
N TRP A 560 42.75 -39.52 -22.61
CA TRP A 560 42.34 -38.49 -21.64
C TRP A 560 42.04 -37.14 -22.29
N ARG A 561 42.78 -36.74 -23.34
CA ARG A 561 42.50 -35.52 -24.12
C ARG A 561 41.15 -35.57 -24.84
N ILE A 562 40.74 -36.75 -25.34
CA ILE A 562 39.40 -36.95 -25.92
C ILE A 562 38.31 -36.83 -24.83
N ALA A 563 38.55 -37.37 -23.64
CA ALA A 563 37.63 -37.22 -22.50
C ALA A 563 37.51 -35.76 -22.01
N GLU A 564 38.63 -35.02 -21.96
CA GLU A 564 38.65 -33.58 -21.67
C GLU A 564 37.80 -32.81 -22.69
N GLN A 565 38.00 -33.07 -23.99
CA GLN A 565 37.23 -32.41 -25.05
C GLN A 565 35.74 -32.70 -24.93
N ALA A 566 35.34 -33.96 -24.71
CA ALA A 566 33.93 -34.33 -24.53
C ALA A 566 33.30 -33.67 -23.27
N ALA A 567 34.05 -33.56 -22.17
CA ALA A 567 33.60 -32.85 -20.97
C ALA A 567 33.44 -31.34 -21.21
N ARG A 568 34.35 -30.74 -22.00
CA ARG A 568 34.32 -29.33 -22.39
C ARG A 568 33.17 -29.00 -23.33
N GLU A 569 32.88 -29.86 -24.31
CA GLU A 569 31.73 -29.74 -25.20
C GLU A 569 30.41 -29.84 -24.42
N LYS A 570 30.31 -30.79 -23.47
CA LYS A 570 29.18 -30.89 -22.54
C LYS A 570 29.01 -29.63 -21.67
N LEU A 571 30.11 -29.05 -21.17
CA LEU A 571 30.06 -27.80 -20.40
C LEU A 571 29.52 -26.63 -21.24
N ILE A 572 29.95 -26.52 -22.50
CA ILE A 572 29.44 -25.51 -23.44
C ILE A 572 27.93 -25.69 -23.66
N GLN A 573 27.46 -26.92 -23.89
CA GLN A 573 26.05 -27.22 -24.09
C GLN A 573 25.18 -26.84 -22.88
N VAL A 574 25.59 -27.21 -21.66
CA VAL A 574 24.88 -26.84 -20.42
C VAL A 574 24.91 -25.32 -20.19
N THR A 575 26.02 -24.65 -20.50
CA THR A 575 26.15 -23.20 -20.38
C THR A 575 25.24 -22.46 -21.36
N GLN A 576 25.11 -22.94 -22.60
CA GLN A 576 24.22 -22.36 -23.61
C GLN A 576 22.74 -22.51 -23.21
N LEU A 577 22.34 -23.68 -22.68
CA LEU A 577 20.99 -23.90 -22.15
C LEU A 577 20.67 -22.94 -20.99
N SER A 578 21.62 -22.77 -20.07
CA SER A 578 21.52 -21.79 -18.96
C SER A 578 21.40 -20.35 -19.47
N GLN A 579 22.16 -19.97 -20.49
CA GLN A 579 22.07 -18.64 -21.11
C GLN A 579 20.71 -18.40 -21.80
N THR A 580 20.13 -19.40 -22.47
CA THR A 580 18.78 -19.29 -23.05
C THR A 580 17.68 -19.15 -21.99
N MET A 581 17.84 -19.78 -20.83
CA MET A 581 16.95 -19.57 -19.67
C MET A 581 17.06 -18.14 -19.14
N ALA A 582 18.28 -17.63 -18.95
CA ALA A 582 18.53 -16.27 -18.46
C ALA A 582 18.00 -15.18 -19.41
N THR A 583 18.16 -15.33 -20.73
CA THR A 583 17.59 -14.39 -21.71
C THR A 583 16.06 -14.45 -21.77
N SER A 584 15.46 -15.60 -21.42
CA SER A 584 14.00 -15.72 -21.31
C SER A 584 13.46 -14.92 -20.11
N GLN A 585 14.15 -14.95 -18.96
CA GLN A 585 13.83 -14.07 -17.82
C GLN A 585 13.96 -12.58 -18.18
N ALA A 586 15.06 -12.20 -18.84
CA ALA A 586 15.29 -10.82 -19.29
C ALA A 586 14.25 -10.32 -20.33
N SER A 587 13.51 -11.23 -20.98
CA SER A 587 12.43 -10.89 -21.91
C SER A 587 11.07 -10.70 -21.23
N GLN A 588 10.88 -11.28 -20.03
CA GLN A 588 9.63 -11.16 -19.27
C GLN A 588 9.58 -9.88 -18.41
N SER A 589 10.72 -9.41 -17.91
CA SER A 589 10.82 -8.18 -17.09
C SER A 589 10.43 -6.89 -17.83
N VAL A 590 10.34 -6.92 -19.17
CA VAL A 590 10.01 -5.75 -20.01
C VAL A 590 8.50 -5.62 -20.27
N GLN A 591 7.68 -6.66 -20.03
CA GLN A 591 6.24 -6.62 -20.34
C GLN A 591 5.38 -5.87 -19.31
N HIS A 592 5.92 -5.54 -18.13
CA HIS A 592 5.17 -4.84 -17.08
C HIS A 592 5.16 -3.30 -17.18
N THR A 593 5.84 -2.70 -18.17
CA THR A 593 6.03 -1.24 -18.22
C THR A 593 5.44 -0.55 -19.47
N THR A 594 4.75 -1.28 -20.36
CA THR A 594 4.24 -0.71 -21.63
C THR A 594 2.78 -1.10 -21.94
N ILE A 595 1.85 -0.79 -21.03
CA ILE A 595 0.41 -0.63 -21.37
C ILE A 595 -0.02 0.82 -21.09
N ALA A 596 0.80 1.75 -21.57
CA ALA A 596 0.45 3.16 -21.76
C ALA A 596 1.10 3.63 -23.08
N ASN A 597 0.37 4.45 -23.85
CA ASN A 597 0.82 5.06 -25.11
C ASN A 597 1.25 4.12 -26.26
N GLN A 598 0.28 3.54 -26.97
CA GLN A 598 0.33 3.52 -28.45
C GLN A 598 -1.03 3.30 -29.16
N ASN A 599 -2.00 4.20 -28.91
CA ASN A 599 -3.17 4.33 -29.79
C ASN A 599 -2.80 5.16 -31.04
N ASN A 600 -2.39 4.52 -32.14
CA ASN A 600 -2.43 5.13 -33.47
C ASN A 600 -2.30 4.08 -34.60
N PHE A 601 -3.43 3.52 -35.03
CA PHE A 601 -3.51 2.82 -36.33
C PHE A 601 -4.70 3.34 -37.14
N ARG A 602 -4.39 3.97 -38.27
CA ARG A 602 -5.37 4.41 -39.28
C ARG A 602 -5.81 3.19 -40.11
N PRO A 603 -7.11 2.99 -40.39
CA PRO A 603 -7.59 1.77 -41.03
C PRO A 603 -7.17 1.69 -42.51
N GLN A 604 -6.82 0.48 -42.95
CA GLN A 604 -6.92 0.08 -44.36
C GLN A 604 -8.13 -0.85 -44.52
N GLN A 605 -8.88 -0.63 -45.60
CA GLN A 605 -9.97 -1.50 -46.01
C GLN A 605 -9.41 -2.64 -46.86
N THR A 606 -9.81 -3.88 -46.59
CA THR A 606 -9.70 -5.00 -47.52
C THR A 606 -11.08 -5.57 -47.79
N THR A 607 -11.41 -5.74 -49.07
CA THR A 607 -12.76 -6.11 -49.52
C THR A 607 -12.83 -7.60 -49.88
N SER A 608 -13.55 -8.38 -49.08
CA SER A 608 -13.93 -9.76 -49.38
C SER A 608 -15.39 -10.01 -48.96
N PRO A 609 -16.20 -10.74 -49.75
CA PRO A 609 -17.58 -11.04 -49.38
C PRO A 609 -17.64 -12.09 -48.25
N PRO A 610 -18.72 -12.09 -47.43
CA PRO A 610 -18.81 -12.96 -46.27
C PRO A 610 -19.10 -14.43 -46.66
N PRO A 611 -18.28 -15.41 -46.25
CA PRO A 611 -18.70 -16.81 -46.22
C PRO A 611 -19.82 -16.98 -45.17
N GLN A 612 -20.71 -17.93 -45.43
CA GLN A 612 -21.98 -18.05 -44.71
C GLN A 612 -21.81 -18.50 -43.26
N TYR A 613 -22.77 -18.10 -42.41
CA TYR A 613 -22.92 -18.58 -41.04
C TYR A 613 -22.97 -20.11 -40.99
N ARG A 614 -21.90 -20.75 -40.51
CA ARG A 614 -21.94 -22.15 -40.09
C ARG A 614 -21.63 -22.23 -38.60
N SER A 615 -22.66 -22.49 -37.80
CA SER A 615 -22.50 -22.73 -36.36
C SER A 615 -21.57 -23.93 -36.15
N SER A 616 -20.44 -23.70 -35.48
CA SER A 616 -19.43 -24.71 -35.18
C SER A 616 -18.67 -24.39 -33.89
N TRP A 617 -19.38 -23.81 -32.92
CA TRP A 617 -18.91 -23.69 -31.53
C TRP A 617 -19.33 -24.92 -30.74
N ASP A 618 -18.63 -26.03 -30.94
CA ASP A 618 -18.68 -27.15 -30.00
C ASP A 618 -17.30 -27.82 -29.90
N GLN A 619 -16.90 -28.11 -28.66
CA GLN A 619 -15.66 -28.77 -28.22
C GLN A 619 -14.32 -28.11 -28.68
N THR A 620 -13.36 -27.79 -27.82
CA THR A 620 -13.15 -28.19 -26.41
C THR A 620 -12.85 -26.99 -25.49
N VAL A 621 -13.81 -26.62 -24.65
CA VAL A 621 -13.52 -26.02 -23.34
C VAL A 621 -13.74 -27.13 -22.30
N PRO A 622 -12.74 -27.51 -21.50
CA PRO A 622 -12.95 -28.47 -20.42
C PRO A 622 -13.98 -27.92 -19.42
N LYS A 623 -15.05 -28.68 -19.16
CA LYS A 623 -15.99 -28.37 -18.06
C LYS A 623 -15.36 -28.77 -16.73
N SER A 624 -14.40 -27.97 -16.23
CA SER A 624 -13.87 -28.07 -14.87
C SER A 624 -14.84 -27.44 -13.86
N THR A 625 -16.09 -27.92 -13.84
CA THR A 625 -17.12 -27.42 -12.90
C THR A 625 -16.78 -27.69 -11.43
N ASP A 626 -15.92 -28.67 -11.17
CA ASP A 626 -15.54 -29.07 -9.81
C ASP A 626 -14.42 -28.19 -9.21
N SER A 627 -13.53 -27.61 -10.03
CA SER A 627 -12.43 -26.79 -9.51
C SER A 627 -12.93 -25.51 -8.85
N SER A 628 -13.88 -24.81 -9.49
CA SER A 628 -14.44 -23.56 -8.96
C SER A 628 -15.08 -23.70 -7.58
N GLN A 629 -15.61 -24.88 -7.23
CA GLN A 629 -16.17 -25.14 -5.89
C GLN A 629 -15.06 -25.46 -4.87
N ALA A 630 -14.02 -26.19 -5.29
CA ALA A 630 -12.86 -26.45 -4.44
C ALA A 630 -12.09 -25.16 -4.11
N ASP A 631 -11.91 -24.28 -5.09
CA ASP A 631 -11.23 -22.99 -4.95
C ASP A 631 -12.04 -22.01 -4.07
N GLU A 632 -13.38 -21.95 -4.23
CA GLU A 632 -14.26 -21.15 -3.35
C GLU A 632 -14.24 -21.69 -1.90
N HIS A 633 -14.29 -23.00 -1.72
CA HIS A 633 -14.20 -23.64 -0.40
C HIS A 633 -12.82 -23.39 0.26
N ALA A 634 -11.73 -23.42 -0.51
CA ALA A 634 -10.39 -23.10 -0.01
C ALA A 634 -10.27 -21.61 0.40
N TYR A 635 -10.87 -20.68 -0.35
CA TYR A 635 -10.94 -19.27 0.02
C TYR A 635 -11.75 -19.04 1.30
N LEU A 636 -12.88 -19.73 1.49
CA LEU A 636 -13.67 -19.67 2.72
C LEU A 636 -12.86 -20.18 3.93
N ILE A 637 -12.07 -21.25 3.75
CA ILE A 637 -11.15 -21.76 4.79
C ILE A 637 -10.03 -20.76 5.10
N ASP A 638 -9.34 -20.19 4.10
CA ASP A 638 -8.32 -19.14 4.30
C ASP A 638 -8.88 -17.95 5.09
N LYS A 639 -10.06 -17.47 4.69
CA LYS A 639 -10.77 -16.37 5.34
C LYS A 639 -11.15 -16.68 6.79
N GLN A 640 -11.61 -17.91 7.07
CA GLN A 640 -11.93 -18.34 8.43
C GLN A 640 -10.69 -18.52 9.29
N ASN A 641 -9.60 -19.07 8.74
CA ASN A 641 -8.32 -19.23 9.42
C ASN A 641 -7.69 -17.87 9.76
N LYS A 642 -7.69 -16.91 8.82
CA LYS A 642 -7.27 -15.52 9.06
C LYS A 642 -8.11 -14.84 10.14
N HIS A 643 -9.44 -15.02 10.11
CA HIS A 643 -10.31 -14.50 11.17
C HIS A 643 -9.95 -15.09 12.55
N GLN A 644 -9.75 -16.41 12.65
CA GLN A 644 -9.33 -17.07 13.89
C GLN A 644 -7.95 -16.57 14.38
N LEU A 645 -6.99 -16.41 13.47
CA LEU A 645 -5.66 -15.88 13.78
C LEU A 645 -5.71 -14.43 14.29
N ILE A 646 -6.54 -13.58 13.67
CA ILE A 646 -6.78 -12.20 14.13
C ILE A 646 -7.41 -12.23 15.55
N GLN A 647 -8.43 -13.04 15.78
CA GLN A 647 -9.05 -13.14 17.12
C GLN A 647 -8.05 -13.62 18.19
N GLN A 648 -7.17 -14.57 17.85
CA GLN A 648 -6.10 -15.02 18.75
C GLN A 648 -5.09 -13.90 19.03
N GLN A 649 -4.58 -13.21 18.01
CA GLN A 649 -3.66 -12.08 18.18
C GLN A 649 -4.28 -10.94 19.01
N LEU A 650 -5.58 -10.68 18.86
CA LEU A 650 -6.30 -9.68 19.65
C LEU A 650 -6.53 -10.12 21.10
N LEU A 651 -6.76 -11.42 21.35
CA LEU A 651 -6.81 -11.98 22.70
C LEU A 651 -5.44 -11.88 23.40
N ASP A 652 -4.36 -12.23 22.71
CA ASP A 652 -2.99 -12.12 23.23
C ASP A 652 -2.61 -10.65 23.49
N LEU A 653 -2.96 -9.74 22.57
CA LEU A 653 -2.83 -8.30 22.75
C LEU A 653 -3.61 -7.81 23.98
N LYS A 654 -4.86 -8.24 24.16
CA LYS A 654 -5.71 -7.88 25.30
C LYS A 654 -5.12 -8.36 26.64
N ASN A 655 -4.54 -9.56 26.67
CA ASN A 655 -3.81 -10.09 27.82
C ASN A 655 -2.58 -9.24 28.15
N ILE A 656 -1.78 -8.86 27.15
CA ILE A 656 -0.61 -7.98 27.31
C ILE A 656 -1.04 -6.59 27.82
N ILE A 657 -2.11 -6.01 27.26
CA ILE A 657 -2.66 -4.71 27.67
C ILE A 657 -3.06 -4.74 29.14
N GLN A 658 -3.78 -5.78 29.59
CA GLN A 658 -4.19 -5.93 30.99
C GLN A 658 -2.98 -6.09 31.93
N GLN A 659 -1.93 -6.82 31.52
CA GLN A 659 -0.69 -6.94 32.29
C GLN A 659 0.14 -5.64 32.37
N ARG A 660 0.00 -4.74 31.38
CA ARG A 660 0.75 -3.48 31.27
C ARG A 660 -0.10 -2.24 31.57
N LYS A 661 -1.27 -2.41 32.15
CA LYS A 661 -2.26 -1.35 32.43
C LYS A 661 -1.80 -0.46 33.60
N ILE A 662 -1.78 0.85 33.40
CA ILE A 662 -1.43 1.82 34.44
C ILE A 662 -2.71 2.28 35.14
N GLU A 663 -3.08 1.65 36.26
CA GLU A 663 -4.40 1.81 36.91
C GLU A 663 -4.74 3.26 37.31
N ASP A 664 -3.75 4.03 37.78
CA ASP A 664 -3.94 5.44 38.18
C ASP A 664 -4.29 6.37 37.01
N LYS A 665 -4.02 5.94 35.76
CA LYS A 665 -4.28 6.71 34.54
C LYS A 665 -5.57 6.31 33.82
N GLN A 666 -6.31 5.33 34.34
CA GLN A 666 -7.54 4.87 33.70
C GLN A 666 -8.67 5.88 33.89
N SER A 667 -9.27 6.29 32.78
CA SER A 667 -10.40 7.21 32.75
C SER A 667 -11.69 6.54 33.24
N PRO A 668 -12.73 7.31 33.60
CA PRO A 668 -14.03 6.76 33.97
C PRO A 668 -14.67 5.87 32.88
N LEU A 669 -14.34 6.09 31.60
CA LEU A 669 -14.84 5.28 30.49
C LEU A 669 -14.13 3.92 30.40
N ASP A 670 -12.83 3.83 30.74
CA ASP A 670 -12.12 2.55 30.73
C ASP A 670 -12.68 1.62 31.82
N LYS A 671 -12.86 2.16 33.04
CA LYS A 671 -13.44 1.42 34.18
C LYS A 671 -14.87 0.97 33.89
N ALA A 672 -15.67 1.84 33.27
CA ALA A 672 -17.02 1.52 32.80
C ALA A 672 -17.07 0.45 31.69
N TYR A 673 -16.06 0.40 30.82
CA TYR A 673 -15.94 -0.63 29.78
C TYR A 673 -15.57 -1.99 30.40
N GLU A 674 -14.67 -2.00 31.38
CA GLU A 674 -14.30 -3.19 32.14
C GLU A 674 -15.46 -3.72 33.02
N GLU A 675 -16.25 -2.84 33.63
CA GLU A 675 -17.51 -3.20 34.30
C GLU A 675 -18.49 -3.89 33.33
N ASN A 676 -18.71 -3.32 32.14
CA ASN A 676 -19.56 -3.94 31.12
C ASN A 676 -19.03 -5.33 30.70
N LEU A 677 -17.72 -5.45 30.43
CA LEU A 677 -17.09 -6.75 30.12
C LEU A 677 -17.29 -7.78 31.24
N ALA A 678 -17.11 -7.39 32.50
CA ALA A 678 -17.29 -8.29 33.66
C ALA A 678 -18.74 -8.79 33.81
N TYR A 679 -19.73 -8.01 33.37
CA TYR A 679 -21.14 -8.43 33.30
C TYR A 679 -21.50 -9.23 32.02
N GLY A 680 -20.54 -9.47 31.12
CA GLY A 680 -20.80 -10.05 29.79
C GLY A 680 -21.69 -9.15 28.92
N ASP A 681 -21.68 -7.83 29.17
CA ASP A 681 -22.49 -6.85 28.46
C ASP A 681 -21.75 -6.24 27.25
N ASN A 682 -22.48 -6.07 26.15
CA ASN A 682 -22.05 -5.35 24.95
C ASN A 682 -23.09 -4.27 24.57
N LYS A 683 -22.80 -3.50 23.52
CA LYS A 683 -23.70 -2.44 22.99
C LYS A 683 -25.14 -2.91 22.85
N TYR A 684 -25.37 -4.08 22.27
CA TYR A 684 -26.72 -4.59 21.99
C TYR A 684 -27.44 -5.08 23.26
N SER A 685 -26.74 -5.75 24.17
CA SER A 685 -27.34 -6.21 25.44
C SER A 685 -27.64 -5.05 26.40
N THR A 686 -26.79 -4.02 26.45
CA THR A 686 -27.07 -2.82 27.27
C THR A 686 -28.25 -2.02 26.72
N ILE A 687 -28.36 -1.85 25.39
CA ILE A 687 -29.55 -1.28 24.74
C ILE A 687 -30.81 -2.10 25.08
N GLN A 688 -30.75 -3.43 24.98
CA GLN A 688 -31.89 -4.30 25.27
C GLN A 688 -32.33 -4.22 26.74
N LYS A 689 -31.38 -4.17 27.68
CA LYS A 689 -31.63 -3.93 29.11
C LYS A 689 -32.30 -2.57 29.33
N ALA A 690 -31.78 -1.49 28.74
CA ALA A 690 -32.33 -0.13 28.84
C ALA A 690 -33.69 0.06 28.12
N ARG A 691 -34.04 -0.82 27.16
CA ARG A 691 -35.35 -0.86 26.48
C ARG A 691 -36.43 -1.57 27.31
N SER A 692 -36.07 -2.31 28.35
CA SER A 692 -36.97 -3.27 28.99
C SER A 692 -38.22 -2.61 29.61
N GLY A 693 -39.37 -3.28 29.44
CA GLY A 693 -40.67 -2.79 29.92
C GLY A 693 -41.36 -1.76 29.01
N THR A 694 -42.58 -1.39 29.40
CA THR A 694 -43.41 -0.42 28.67
C THR A 694 -42.79 0.97 28.68
N ALA A 695 -43.14 1.81 27.70
CA ALA A 695 -42.70 3.20 27.66
C ALA A 695 -43.05 3.94 28.97
N SER A 696 -44.24 3.71 29.54
CA SER A 696 -44.66 4.29 30.83
C SER A 696 -43.78 3.83 32.01
N LYS A 697 -43.30 2.57 32.02
CA LYS A 697 -42.38 2.10 33.06
C LYS A 697 -41.00 2.75 32.94
N ARG A 698 -40.48 2.85 31.71
CA ARG A 698 -39.23 3.57 31.40
C ARG A 698 -39.32 5.07 31.71
N MET A 699 -40.48 5.68 31.52
CA MET A 699 -40.78 7.06 31.90
C MET A 699 -40.73 7.28 33.42
N ALA A 700 -41.29 6.36 34.22
CA ALA A 700 -41.17 6.42 35.67
C ALA A 700 -39.71 6.28 36.13
N MET A 701 -38.99 5.27 35.61
CA MET A 701 -37.56 5.07 35.87
C MET A 701 -36.72 6.33 35.56
N LEU A 702 -37.06 7.05 34.49
CA LEU A 702 -36.37 8.30 34.13
C LEU A 702 -36.71 9.50 35.04
N GLN A 703 -37.86 9.47 35.71
CA GLN A 703 -38.19 10.46 36.75
C GLN A 703 -37.54 10.11 38.10
N ASP A 704 -37.31 8.83 38.38
CA ASP A 704 -36.62 8.37 39.58
C ASP A 704 -35.11 8.71 39.56
N LEU A 705 -34.44 8.57 38.39
CA LEU A 705 -33.04 8.96 38.14
C LEU A 705 -32.75 10.42 38.49
#